data_AF-A0A385SM13-F1
#
_entry.id   AF-A0A385SM13-F1
#
_cell.length_a   1.000
_cell.length_b   1.000
_cell.length_c   1.000
_cell.angle_alpha   90.00
_cell.angle_beta   90.00
_cell.angle_gamma   90.00
#
_symmetry.space_group_name_H-M   'P 1'
#
loop_
_entity.id
_entity.type
_entity.pdbx_description
1 polymer ?
#
loop_
_entity_poly.entity_id
_entity_poly.type
_entity_poly.pdbx_seq_one_letter_code
_entity_poly.pdbx_strand_id
1 'polypeptide(L)'
;MNRFLLAAGLLISLTSYSQTLPPPYVPVADVLSLAKELYDSGKYDKAIEKYQIISKRDTAYTLALAEMAQAYVANKEYDKAIAASEEGLQKPSIYQPEFMRLRGVAYERKGDFDKAVSFFEKALETYPFNYAIMFNLGLAYYNHKDYDKATTQFFKILAVDPFHPGSHLNLGRMAAGQGKRTHALLSLGLYMGVNNKDHDRLVLLEKVMSNQFADDGSLPFTGENAFDKLDQILKAGIAMDKNYKTKIPVDAAIVRQFQMFFEQLSKVENKPNDPWYTFYMPIYQMLKDRDLAEPFVYHILGSIDNDQVRKWTKKNDDRLKVFYSATNTELTKKRVLTTAPQFGFSGPVQAWYNDNNGLEALGKKDEAKARQGHWLYFTNSVRIAEGNYSDAGKKIGVWKYYGDDGVLSSTENHDTGETRLYKNGVQVEYFFLKNDEIDGAVELYNACGALREKLLYANGKRHGKGTSYFSSGKVMQEYSYDNDQLTGTFTNYYETGTVRNKATYALGKAEGVYVEYFANGKVSSTGSYKNGEVNGVWKYYHANGRLNRTGNFVNGTATGEWTFYDVRGNLFGKRTLDEKGNITGEDNTYHDGKLHYTETYKNSVLVKVVYFEPSGKVIGTYGKSDGTFPVKFHYPTGQLFAEGAYKKGRRDGHWKYYYPEGTVESELTYKDGQAQGESIEYFHTGQKMYVSHYKDDEREGTFEEFFVHGQLKQRGYYVAGQREQHWYAYHPDGKLASDYYYIHGDLSGAATEYTGSGKVAEVTTYDANRMTDVVTMGADGKALTRRVEKDKTGRVNFESTYKNGKRQIVYETNCGEYTYIGKMFPDEKTFYDWSSLSGKREGLFRQYAMNGQQTREGHYRDGKAEGMWKSFEADGAADYSGLYLQDEHDSTWTFNYFNGNVYYTREYRGDEADGILRVFAPDGTPLVEKLYYNNKLVAFRKVAPHEKQEDWTAFNGNQTIMATYANGKTAYEEKLVKGLIDGARKIYYSNGQLHLEYHFALGDYQGPYTIYFPDGKVEERGTYKFDELDGLYEKFYPNGTPFIRETYQMGVLNGDATYYSKDGKSKTYHFYEGLPHD
;
A
#
# COMPACT_ATOMS: atom_id res chain seq x y z
N MET A 1 56.41 47.59 -19.16
CA MET A 1 57.59 47.11 -18.43
C MET A 1 57.10 46.46 -17.14
N ASN A 2 57.17 45.13 -17.05
CA ASN A 2 57.26 44.22 -15.87
C ASN A 2 56.61 44.61 -14.51
N ARG A 3 55.96 43.75 -13.69
CA ARG A 3 55.79 42.27 -13.60
C ARG A 3 54.81 41.94 -12.44
N PHE A 4 54.02 40.87 -12.63
CA PHE A 4 53.45 39.88 -11.69
C PHE A 4 53.53 40.05 -10.15
N LEU A 5 52.41 39.80 -9.45
CA LEU A 5 52.36 38.85 -8.30
C LEU A 5 50.93 38.42 -7.88
N LEU A 6 50.68 37.12 -8.06
CA LEU A 6 49.74 36.15 -7.46
C LEU A 6 48.28 36.50 -7.13
N ALA A 7 47.39 35.95 -7.95
CA ALA A 7 46.06 35.48 -7.56
C ALA A 7 46.18 34.07 -6.94
N ALA A 8 45.69 33.90 -5.71
CA ALA A 8 45.31 32.60 -5.15
C ALA A 8 43.80 32.62 -4.96
N GLY A 9 43.07 32.42 -6.08
CA GLY A 9 41.65 32.12 -6.02
C GLY A 9 41.48 30.67 -5.55
N LEU A 10 40.84 30.48 -4.41
CA LEU A 10 40.28 29.19 -4.01
C LEU A 10 39.24 28.78 -5.06
N LEU A 11 39.67 27.98 -6.04
CA LEU A 11 38.79 27.13 -6.83
C LEU A 11 38.33 25.99 -5.91
N ILE A 12 37.19 26.19 -5.23
CA ILE A 12 36.41 25.05 -4.73
C ILE A 12 35.85 24.38 -5.99
N SER A 13 36.48 23.29 -6.40
CA SER A 13 35.92 22.38 -7.40
C SER A 13 34.68 21.73 -6.79
N LEU A 14 33.51 22.34 -7.01
CA LEU A 14 32.23 21.65 -6.88
C LEU A 14 32.19 20.61 -8.00
N THR A 15 32.64 19.39 -7.72
CA THR A 15 32.26 18.23 -8.53
C THR A 15 30.76 18.08 -8.37
N SER A 16 29.98 18.63 -9.29
CA SER A 16 28.57 18.31 -9.41
C SER A 16 28.48 16.84 -9.80
N TYR A 17 28.22 15.97 -8.82
CA TYR A 17 27.69 14.65 -9.14
C TYR A 17 26.39 14.89 -9.91
N SER A 18 26.36 14.50 -11.18
CA SER A 18 25.15 14.53 -11.99
C SER A 18 24.13 13.61 -11.34
N GLN A 19 23.19 14.19 -10.58
CA GLN A 19 22.07 13.46 -10.01
C GLN A 19 21.29 12.84 -11.18
N THR A 20 21.18 11.51 -11.19
CA THR A 20 20.37 10.80 -12.18
C THR A 20 18.93 11.28 -12.08
N LEU A 21 18.38 11.77 -13.20
CA LEU A 21 16.97 12.13 -13.25
C LEU A 21 16.13 10.87 -13.02
N PRO A 22 15.10 10.94 -12.16
CA PRO A 22 14.20 9.83 -11.94
C PRO A 22 13.40 9.51 -13.22
N PRO A 23 12.89 8.28 -13.35
CA PRO A 23 11.95 7.96 -14.42
C PRO A 23 10.71 8.86 -14.30
N PRO A 24 10.11 9.27 -15.43
CA PRO A 24 8.87 10.04 -15.42
C PRO A 24 7.73 9.20 -14.85
N TYR A 25 6.70 9.88 -14.32
CA TYR A 25 5.47 9.24 -13.85
C TYR A 25 4.83 8.39 -14.96
N VAL A 26 4.45 7.15 -14.62
CA VAL A 26 3.85 6.18 -15.54
C VAL A 26 2.36 5.97 -15.20
N PRO A 27 1.39 6.40 -16.02
CA PRO A 27 -0.02 6.09 -15.77
C PRO A 27 -0.31 4.61 -16.06
N VAL A 28 -0.18 3.74 -15.06
CA VAL A 28 -0.23 2.27 -15.22
C VAL A 28 -1.53 1.76 -15.86
N ALA A 29 -2.67 2.36 -15.53
CA ALA A 29 -3.96 2.01 -16.13
C ALA A 29 -3.99 2.25 -17.65
N ASP A 30 -3.42 3.36 -18.11
CA ASP A 30 -3.32 3.70 -19.53
C ASP A 30 -2.34 2.76 -20.25
N VAL A 31 -1.23 2.41 -19.58
CA VAL A 31 -0.25 1.44 -20.08
C VAL A 31 -0.87 0.07 -20.29
N LEU A 32 -1.62 -0.45 -19.30
CA LEU A 32 -2.32 -1.74 -19.41
C LEU A 32 -3.36 -1.75 -20.53
N SER A 33 -4.16 -0.69 -20.62
CA SER A 33 -5.20 -0.57 -21.66
C SER A 33 -4.59 -0.57 -23.06
N LEU A 34 -3.54 0.23 -23.29
CA LEU A 34 -2.84 0.27 -24.56
C LEU A 34 -2.13 -1.06 -24.88
N ALA A 35 -1.52 -1.71 -23.89
CA ALA A 35 -0.86 -2.99 -24.08
C ALA A 35 -1.84 -4.08 -24.53
N LYS A 36 -3.04 -4.10 -23.95
CA LYS A 36 -4.13 -4.99 -24.36
C LYS A 36 -4.58 -4.74 -25.79
N GLU A 37 -4.80 -3.48 -26.18
CA GLU A 37 -5.16 -3.13 -27.56
C GLU A 37 -4.09 -3.56 -28.58
N LEU A 38 -2.82 -3.44 -28.22
CA LEU A 38 -1.70 -3.89 -29.05
C LEU A 38 -1.66 -5.42 -29.19
N TYR A 39 -1.92 -6.15 -28.09
CA TYR A 39 -2.02 -7.61 -28.10
C TYR A 39 -3.16 -8.07 -29.01
N ASP A 40 -4.37 -7.51 -28.84
CA ASP A 40 -5.55 -7.87 -29.63
C ASP A 40 -5.37 -7.54 -31.13
N SER A 41 -4.52 -6.55 -31.43
CA SER A 41 -4.11 -6.21 -32.81
C SER A 41 -2.99 -7.08 -33.37
N GLY A 42 -2.54 -8.12 -32.65
CA GLY A 42 -1.45 -9.02 -33.05
C GLY A 42 -0.04 -8.41 -32.97
N LYS A 43 0.12 -7.23 -32.34
CA LYS A 43 1.41 -6.53 -32.19
C LYS A 43 2.08 -6.91 -30.86
N TYR A 44 2.39 -8.19 -30.70
CA TYR A 44 2.84 -8.75 -29.42
C TYR A 44 4.11 -8.11 -28.87
N ASP A 45 5.13 -7.86 -29.71
CA ASP A 45 6.36 -7.17 -29.30
C ASP A 45 6.07 -5.82 -28.62
N LYS A 46 5.17 -5.02 -29.21
CA LYS A 46 4.81 -3.70 -28.69
C LYS A 46 3.98 -3.81 -27.41
N ALA A 47 3.13 -4.82 -27.29
CA ALA A 47 2.40 -5.08 -26.05
C ALA A 47 3.37 -5.43 -24.91
N ILE A 48 4.35 -6.30 -25.19
CA ILE A 48 5.41 -6.68 -24.24
C ILE A 48 6.20 -5.45 -23.80
N GLU A 49 6.64 -4.60 -24.73
CA GLU A 49 7.33 -3.35 -24.41
C GLU A 49 6.54 -2.46 -23.44
N LYS A 50 5.21 -2.42 -23.56
CA LYS A 50 4.34 -1.65 -22.64
C LYS A 50 4.23 -2.29 -21.27
N TYR A 51 4.00 -3.60 -21.20
CA TYR A 51 3.94 -4.30 -19.91
C TYR A 51 5.27 -4.20 -19.13
N GLN A 52 6.42 -4.18 -19.82
CA GLN A 52 7.74 -4.03 -19.20
C GLN A 52 8.00 -2.68 -18.54
N ILE A 53 7.19 -1.64 -18.83
CA ILE A 53 7.27 -0.33 -18.17
C ILE A 53 6.74 -0.41 -16.73
N ILE A 54 5.85 -1.36 -16.45
CA ILE A 54 5.23 -1.51 -15.12
C ILE A 54 6.29 -2.00 -14.14
N SER A 55 6.50 -1.22 -13.08
CA SER A 55 7.49 -1.52 -12.04
C SER A 55 7.19 -2.85 -11.35
N LYS A 56 8.24 -3.61 -11.00
CA LYS A 56 8.10 -4.80 -10.15
C LYS A 56 7.53 -4.50 -8.76
N ARG A 57 7.62 -3.23 -8.35
CA ARG A 57 7.10 -2.71 -7.08
C ARG A 57 5.62 -2.31 -7.19
N ASP A 58 5.04 -2.37 -8.39
CA ASP A 58 3.64 -2.06 -8.64
C ASP A 58 2.71 -3.26 -8.37
N THR A 59 1.51 -3.02 -7.85
CA THR A 59 0.50 -4.07 -7.60
C THR A 59 0.00 -4.71 -8.89
N ALA A 60 0.01 -3.97 -10.00
CA ALA A 60 -0.34 -4.47 -11.33
C ALA A 60 0.72 -5.40 -11.92
N TYR A 61 1.91 -5.52 -11.32
CA TYR A 61 3.01 -6.29 -11.89
C TYR A 61 2.66 -7.77 -12.09
N THR A 62 1.92 -8.39 -11.17
CA THR A 62 1.52 -9.80 -11.31
C THR A 62 0.55 -10.00 -12.48
N LEU A 63 -0.34 -9.05 -12.74
CA LEU A 63 -1.17 -9.06 -13.95
C LEU A 63 -0.30 -8.87 -15.20
N ALA A 64 0.61 -7.89 -15.18
CA ALA A 64 1.54 -7.65 -16.28
C ALA A 64 2.36 -8.90 -16.63
N LEU A 65 2.81 -9.67 -15.63
CA LEU A 65 3.51 -10.95 -15.83
C LEU A 65 2.65 -11.99 -16.56
N ALA A 66 1.36 -12.13 -16.20
CA ALA A 66 0.46 -13.08 -16.84
C ALA A 66 0.23 -12.71 -18.31
N GLU A 67 -0.05 -11.43 -18.56
CA GLU A 67 -0.23 -10.87 -19.89
C GLU A 67 1.05 -10.95 -20.74
N MET A 68 2.22 -10.70 -20.14
CA MET A 68 3.52 -10.87 -20.79
C MET A 68 3.78 -12.34 -21.13
N ALA A 69 3.53 -13.28 -20.22
CA ALA A 69 3.70 -14.71 -20.50
C ALA A 69 2.82 -15.15 -21.68
N GLN A 70 1.58 -14.68 -21.75
CA GLN A 70 0.68 -14.92 -22.88
C GLN A 70 1.19 -14.28 -24.18
N ALA A 71 1.66 -13.03 -24.13
CA ALA A 71 2.25 -12.34 -25.27
C ALA A 71 3.52 -13.03 -25.78
N TYR A 72 4.40 -13.49 -24.88
CA TYR A 72 5.60 -14.25 -25.24
C TYR A 72 5.27 -15.59 -25.90
N VAL A 73 4.25 -16.31 -25.43
CA VAL A 73 3.79 -17.54 -26.12
C VAL A 73 3.31 -17.21 -27.53
N ALA A 74 2.48 -16.17 -27.69
CA ALA A 74 1.97 -15.74 -29.00
C ALA A 74 3.10 -15.27 -29.94
N ASN A 75 4.13 -14.65 -29.37
CA ASN A 75 5.33 -14.19 -30.08
C ASN A 75 6.41 -15.27 -30.28
N LYS A 76 6.14 -16.51 -29.83
CA LYS A 76 7.07 -17.66 -29.90
C LYS A 76 8.35 -17.52 -29.08
N GLU A 77 8.35 -16.66 -28.07
CA GLU A 77 9.46 -16.43 -27.13
C GLU A 77 9.31 -17.30 -25.87
N TYR A 78 9.33 -18.62 -26.04
CA TYR A 78 8.91 -19.57 -25.01
C TYR A 78 9.74 -19.54 -23.73
N ASP A 79 11.06 -19.31 -23.81
CA ASP A 79 11.91 -19.20 -22.62
C ASP A 79 11.55 -17.99 -21.76
N LYS A 80 11.17 -16.87 -22.38
CA LYS A 80 10.69 -15.69 -21.66
C LYS A 80 9.30 -15.92 -21.06
N ALA A 81 8.41 -16.64 -21.75
CA ALA A 81 7.12 -17.03 -21.21
C ALA A 81 7.25 -17.92 -19.97
N ILE A 82 8.20 -18.88 -19.98
CA ILE A 82 8.51 -19.73 -18.83
C ILE A 82 9.01 -18.89 -17.67
N ALA A 83 9.99 -18.00 -17.90
CA ALA A 83 10.55 -17.15 -16.86
C ALA A 83 9.50 -16.21 -16.22
N ALA A 84 8.67 -15.56 -17.04
CA ALA A 84 7.59 -14.70 -16.55
C ALA A 84 6.55 -15.50 -15.72
N SER A 85 6.21 -16.71 -16.17
CA SER A 85 5.31 -17.59 -15.43
C SER A 85 5.94 -18.10 -14.13
N GLU A 86 7.23 -18.41 -14.11
CA GLU A 86 7.96 -18.80 -12.89
C GLU A 86 7.99 -17.69 -11.85
N GLU A 87 8.23 -16.44 -12.28
CA GLU A 87 8.18 -15.28 -11.41
C GLU A 87 6.76 -15.04 -10.86
N GLY A 88 5.73 -15.19 -11.71
CA GLY A 88 4.32 -15.07 -11.32
C GLY A 88 3.87 -16.14 -10.32
N LEU A 89 4.30 -17.40 -10.50
CA LEU A 89 3.97 -18.51 -9.60
C LEU A 89 4.55 -18.34 -8.20
N GLN A 90 5.62 -17.55 -8.03
CA GLN A 90 6.18 -17.22 -6.71
C GLN A 90 5.32 -16.21 -5.93
N LYS A 91 4.32 -15.59 -6.55
CA LYS A 91 3.46 -14.55 -5.95
C LYS A 91 2.03 -15.07 -5.75
N PRO A 92 1.47 -15.03 -4.53
CA PRO A 92 0.05 -15.36 -4.32
C PRO A 92 -0.84 -14.47 -5.21
N SER A 93 -1.64 -15.10 -6.08
CA SER A 93 -2.53 -14.36 -6.97
C SER A 93 -3.61 -15.24 -7.59
N ILE A 94 -4.69 -14.61 -8.05
CA ILE A 94 -5.76 -15.26 -8.82
C ILE A 94 -5.27 -15.82 -10.18
N TYR A 95 -4.09 -15.39 -10.64
CA TYR A 95 -3.51 -15.79 -11.93
C TYR A 95 -2.69 -17.09 -11.84
N GLN A 96 -2.62 -17.74 -10.68
CA GLN A 96 -1.88 -19.00 -10.47
C GLN A 96 -2.24 -20.10 -11.48
N PRO A 97 -3.52 -20.42 -11.77
CA PRO A 97 -3.86 -21.41 -12.80
C PRO A 97 -3.39 -20.99 -14.19
N GLU A 98 -3.44 -19.69 -14.50
CA GLU A 98 -3.05 -19.15 -15.81
C GLU A 98 -1.53 -19.21 -16.01
N PHE A 99 -0.74 -18.88 -15.00
CA PHE A 99 0.71 -19.09 -15.05
C PHE A 99 1.08 -20.56 -15.22
N MET A 100 0.39 -21.48 -14.53
CA MET A 100 0.62 -22.91 -14.72
C MET A 100 0.29 -23.33 -16.16
N ARG A 101 -0.84 -22.85 -16.69
CA ARG A 101 -1.26 -23.12 -18.06
C ARG A 101 -0.23 -22.62 -19.08
N LEU A 102 0.16 -21.34 -18.98
CA LEU A 102 1.08 -20.67 -19.91
C LEU A 102 2.48 -21.28 -19.87
N ARG A 103 2.99 -21.63 -18.68
CA ARG A 103 4.29 -22.31 -18.56
C ARG A 103 4.29 -23.67 -19.22
N GLY A 104 3.26 -24.48 -18.99
CA GLY A 104 3.14 -25.80 -19.63
C GLY A 104 2.99 -25.68 -21.15
N VAL A 105 2.21 -24.70 -21.64
CA VAL A 105 2.09 -24.41 -23.08
C VAL A 105 3.43 -23.99 -23.66
N ALA A 106 4.21 -23.17 -22.95
CA ALA A 106 5.53 -22.75 -23.41
C ALA A 106 6.51 -23.94 -23.51
N TYR A 107 6.54 -24.87 -22.55
CA TYR A 107 7.31 -26.12 -22.67
C TYR A 107 6.88 -26.95 -23.89
N GLU A 108 5.57 -27.12 -24.06
CA GLU A 108 5.00 -27.88 -25.19
C GLU A 108 5.40 -27.26 -26.53
N ARG A 109 5.20 -25.95 -26.71
CA ARG A 109 5.51 -25.23 -27.95
C ARG A 109 7.01 -25.13 -28.24
N LYS A 110 7.85 -25.24 -27.22
CA LYS A 110 9.31 -25.35 -27.34
C LYS A 110 9.75 -26.75 -27.77
N GLY A 111 8.90 -27.77 -27.59
CA GLY A 111 9.21 -29.18 -27.86
C GLY A 111 9.69 -29.98 -26.64
N ASP A 112 9.69 -29.39 -25.45
CA ASP A 112 10.07 -30.04 -24.18
C ASP A 112 8.87 -30.83 -23.61
N PHE A 113 8.39 -31.83 -24.34
CA PHE A 113 7.12 -32.50 -24.03
C PHE A 113 7.09 -33.22 -22.68
N ASP A 114 8.18 -33.89 -22.28
CA ASP A 114 8.28 -34.54 -20.97
C ASP A 114 8.03 -33.55 -19.81
N LYS A 115 8.60 -32.34 -19.92
CA LYS A 115 8.40 -31.28 -18.93
C LYS A 115 6.98 -30.76 -18.97
N ALA A 116 6.41 -30.54 -20.16
CA ALA A 116 5.04 -30.07 -20.31
C ALA A 116 4.03 -31.05 -19.67
N VAL A 117 4.16 -32.35 -19.97
CA VAL A 117 3.32 -33.42 -19.42
C VAL A 117 3.44 -33.46 -17.90
N SER A 118 4.66 -33.61 -17.37
CA SER A 118 4.88 -33.69 -15.91
C SER A 118 4.37 -32.43 -15.18
N PHE A 119 4.56 -31.26 -15.78
CA PHE A 119 4.11 -30.00 -15.19
C PHE A 119 2.58 -29.88 -15.18
N PHE A 120 1.90 -30.24 -16.27
CA PHE A 120 0.44 -30.24 -16.31
C PHE A 120 -0.18 -31.30 -15.40
N GLU A 121 0.41 -32.50 -15.32
CA GLU A 121 -0.03 -33.53 -14.37
C GLU A 121 0.01 -32.99 -12.93
N LYS A 122 1.12 -32.35 -12.53
CA LYS A 122 1.25 -31.71 -11.23
C LYS A 122 0.27 -30.54 -11.04
N ALA A 123 0.04 -29.72 -12.06
CA ALA A 123 -0.93 -28.63 -11.99
C ALA A 123 -2.35 -29.16 -11.75
N LEU A 124 -2.72 -30.30 -12.33
CA LEU A 124 -4.00 -30.97 -12.13
C LEU A 124 -4.14 -31.66 -10.77
N GLU A 125 -3.06 -31.89 -10.02
CA GLU A 125 -3.18 -32.29 -8.61
C GLU A 125 -3.82 -31.15 -7.77
N THR A 126 -3.54 -29.90 -8.13
CA THR A 126 -4.08 -28.70 -7.47
C THR A 126 -5.40 -28.23 -8.09
N TYR A 127 -5.50 -28.28 -9.43
CA TYR A 127 -6.65 -27.82 -10.21
C TYR A 127 -7.26 -28.94 -11.09
N PRO A 128 -7.77 -30.03 -10.49
CA PRO A 128 -8.12 -31.28 -11.19
C PRO A 128 -9.24 -31.18 -12.23
N PHE A 129 -10.03 -30.11 -12.21
CA PHE A 129 -11.10 -29.87 -13.18
C PHE A 129 -10.83 -28.69 -14.11
N ASN A 130 -9.64 -28.07 -14.06
CA ASN A 130 -9.31 -26.96 -14.96
C ASN A 130 -9.19 -27.48 -16.40
N TYR A 131 -10.26 -27.29 -17.18
CA TYR A 131 -10.37 -27.85 -18.54
C TYR A 131 -9.30 -27.32 -19.49
N ALA A 132 -8.85 -26.08 -19.30
CA ALA A 132 -7.80 -25.51 -20.12
C ALA A 132 -6.47 -26.24 -19.90
N ILE A 133 -6.13 -26.57 -18.64
CA ILE A 133 -4.95 -27.38 -18.30
C ILE A 133 -5.14 -28.83 -18.76
N MET A 134 -6.30 -29.44 -18.53
CA MET A 134 -6.59 -30.81 -18.97
C MET A 134 -6.48 -30.96 -20.49
N PHE A 135 -6.98 -29.98 -21.24
CA PHE A 135 -6.90 -29.98 -22.69
C PHE A 135 -5.47 -29.80 -23.18
N ASN A 136 -4.72 -28.89 -22.58
CA ASN A 136 -3.31 -28.71 -22.91
C ASN A 136 -2.45 -29.93 -22.54
N LEU A 137 -2.78 -30.67 -21.49
CA LEU A 137 -2.17 -31.97 -21.21
C LEU A 137 -2.46 -32.99 -22.32
N GLY A 138 -3.71 -33.05 -22.81
CA GLY A 138 -4.07 -33.89 -23.95
C GLY A 138 -3.27 -33.54 -25.21
N LEU A 139 -3.09 -32.25 -25.49
CA LEU A 139 -2.24 -31.77 -26.59
C LEU A 139 -0.76 -32.09 -26.35
N ALA A 140 -0.27 -31.96 -25.12
CA ALA A 140 1.10 -32.30 -24.77
C ALA A 140 1.39 -33.79 -24.99
N TYR A 141 0.51 -34.69 -24.54
CA TYR A 141 0.63 -36.13 -24.85
C TYR A 141 0.59 -36.41 -26.36
N TYR A 142 -0.30 -35.73 -27.10
CA TYR A 142 -0.38 -35.90 -28.55
C TYR A 142 0.94 -35.49 -29.23
N ASN A 143 1.50 -34.34 -28.86
CA ASN A 143 2.77 -33.87 -29.43
C ASN A 143 3.99 -34.67 -28.91
N HIS A 144 3.90 -35.23 -27.71
CA HIS A 144 4.83 -36.23 -27.19
C HIS A 144 4.74 -37.58 -27.91
N LYS A 145 3.72 -37.78 -28.76
CA LYS A 145 3.39 -39.04 -29.45
C LYS A 145 2.87 -40.16 -28.54
N ASP A 146 2.47 -39.82 -27.32
CA ASP A 146 1.75 -40.70 -26.39
C ASP A 146 0.25 -40.72 -26.72
N TYR A 147 -0.10 -41.21 -27.91
CA TYR A 147 -1.47 -41.12 -28.44
C TYR A 147 -2.51 -41.83 -27.57
N ASP A 148 -2.13 -42.87 -26.84
CA ASP A 148 -3.01 -43.61 -25.92
C ASP A 148 -3.43 -42.73 -24.74
N LYS A 149 -2.45 -42.04 -24.14
CA LYS A 149 -2.68 -41.10 -23.04
C LYS A 149 -3.43 -39.87 -23.53
N ALA A 150 -3.10 -39.35 -24.71
CA ALA A 150 -3.84 -38.24 -25.33
C ALA A 150 -5.32 -38.60 -25.54
N THR A 151 -5.59 -39.77 -26.13
CA THR A 151 -6.96 -40.30 -26.34
C THR A 151 -7.69 -40.43 -25.01
N THR A 152 -7.05 -41.06 -24.02
CA THR A 152 -7.60 -41.22 -22.67
C THR A 152 -7.92 -39.85 -22.04
N GLN A 153 -7.03 -38.87 -22.18
CA GLN A 153 -7.21 -37.54 -21.62
C GLN A 153 -8.36 -36.77 -22.29
N PHE A 154 -8.50 -36.86 -23.62
CA PHE A 154 -9.64 -36.25 -24.31
C PHE A 154 -10.96 -36.91 -23.91
N PHE A 155 -11.00 -38.24 -23.73
CA PHE A 155 -12.19 -38.92 -23.22
C PHE A 155 -12.50 -38.58 -21.76
N LYS A 156 -11.48 -38.35 -20.91
CA LYS A 156 -11.70 -37.81 -19.55
C LYS A 156 -12.39 -36.45 -19.58
N ILE A 157 -12.00 -35.57 -20.50
CA ILE A 157 -12.69 -34.27 -20.70
C ILE A 157 -14.13 -34.53 -21.16
N LEU A 158 -14.34 -35.37 -22.20
CA LEU A 158 -15.66 -35.65 -22.74
C LEU A 158 -16.61 -36.37 -21.77
N ALA A 159 -16.09 -37.14 -20.82
CA ALA A 159 -16.87 -37.74 -19.75
C ALA A 159 -17.50 -36.68 -18.82
N VAL A 160 -16.92 -35.47 -18.76
CA VAL A 160 -17.39 -34.37 -17.91
C VAL A 160 -18.06 -33.29 -18.76
N ASP A 161 -17.41 -32.83 -19.82
CA ASP A 161 -17.94 -31.91 -20.83
C ASP A 161 -18.04 -32.61 -22.20
N PRO A 162 -19.16 -33.30 -22.48
CA PRO A 162 -19.38 -34.00 -23.75
C PRO A 162 -19.62 -33.05 -24.92
N PHE A 163 -19.62 -31.73 -24.70
CA PHE A 163 -19.72 -30.72 -25.76
C PHE A 163 -18.36 -30.10 -26.10
N HIS A 164 -17.27 -30.51 -25.44
CA HIS A 164 -15.96 -29.88 -25.62
C HIS A 164 -15.45 -30.03 -27.07
N PRO A 165 -15.46 -28.96 -27.90
CA PRO A 165 -15.19 -29.09 -29.33
C PRO A 165 -13.72 -29.48 -29.58
N GLY A 166 -12.80 -28.97 -28.78
CA GLY A 166 -11.38 -29.29 -28.90
C GLY A 166 -11.08 -30.78 -28.75
N SER A 167 -11.80 -31.48 -27.86
CA SER A 167 -11.57 -32.92 -27.64
C SER A 167 -12.07 -33.75 -28.81
N HIS A 168 -13.27 -33.47 -29.32
CA HIS A 168 -13.81 -34.14 -30.51
C HIS A 168 -12.91 -33.93 -31.74
N LEU A 169 -12.44 -32.70 -31.95
CA LEU A 169 -11.57 -32.39 -33.07
C LEU A 169 -10.26 -33.17 -33.02
N ASN A 170 -9.59 -33.20 -31.86
CA ASN A 170 -8.30 -33.87 -31.74
C ASN A 170 -8.43 -35.40 -31.83
N LEU A 171 -9.45 -35.98 -31.20
CA LEU A 171 -9.79 -37.39 -31.39
C LEU A 171 -10.01 -37.72 -32.87
N GLY A 172 -10.76 -36.89 -33.59
CA GLY A 172 -11.05 -37.11 -35.01
C GLY A 172 -9.85 -36.96 -35.94
N ARG A 173 -8.96 -36.02 -35.65
CA ARG A 173 -7.69 -35.88 -36.37
C ARG A 173 -6.77 -37.08 -36.14
N MET A 174 -6.67 -37.55 -34.90
CA MET A 174 -5.92 -38.76 -34.54
C MET A 174 -6.45 -39.98 -35.29
N ALA A 175 -7.76 -40.21 -35.21
CA ALA A 175 -8.42 -41.30 -35.91
C ALA A 175 -8.24 -41.25 -37.43
N ALA A 176 -8.34 -40.06 -38.03
CA ALA A 176 -8.12 -39.87 -39.46
C ALA A 176 -6.69 -40.24 -39.86
N GLY A 177 -5.69 -39.82 -39.07
CA GLY A 177 -4.30 -40.18 -39.29
C GLY A 177 -4.04 -41.68 -39.09
N GLN A 178 -4.67 -42.33 -38.11
CA GLN A 178 -4.59 -43.79 -37.90
C GLN A 178 -5.29 -44.62 -39.01
N GLY A 179 -5.93 -43.97 -39.99
CA GLY A 179 -6.73 -44.64 -41.03
C GLY A 179 -8.05 -45.22 -40.53
N LYS A 180 -8.48 -44.84 -39.32
CA LYS A 180 -9.71 -45.29 -38.65
C LYS A 180 -10.88 -44.41 -39.06
N ARG A 181 -11.35 -44.60 -40.29
CA ARG A 181 -12.38 -43.77 -40.97
C ARG A 181 -13.66 -43.63 -40.13
N THR A 182 -14.13 -44.69 -39.49
CA THR A 182 -15.35 -44.68 -38.66
C THR A 182 -15.15 -43.81 -37.42
N HIS A 183 -14.04 -43.96 -36.71
CA HIS A 183 -13.71 -43.16 -35.54
C HIS A 183 -13.61 -41.67 -35.89
N ALA A 184 -12.99 -41.36 -37.03
CA ALA A 184 -12.92 -40.00 -37.56
C ALA A 184 -14.30 -39.45 -37.92
N LEU A 185 -15.16 -40.26 -38.56
CA LEU A 185 -16.55 -39.90 -38.88
C LEU A 185 -17.35 -39.57 -37.61
N LEU A 186 -17.23 -40.38 -36.55
CA LEU A 186 -17.95 -40.21 -35.29
C LEU A 186 -17.52 -38.93 -34.54
N SER A 187 -16.21 -38.72 -34.41
CA SER A 187 -15.67 -37.62 -33.62
C SER A 187 -15.71 -36.28 -34.36
N LEU A 188 -15.29 -36.23 -35.63
CA LEU A 188 -15.44 -35.01 -36.45
C LEU A 188 -16.92 -34.72 -36.73
N GLY A 189 -17.77 -35.74 -36.84
CA GLY A 189 -19.21 -35.58 -36.94
C GLY A 189 -19.82 -34.88 -35.72
N LEU A 190 -19.49 -35.30 -34.50
CA LEU A 190 -19.92 -34.59 -33.29
C LEU A 190 -19.23 -33.23 -33.11
N TYR A 191 -17.97 -33.08 -33.50
CA TYR A 191 -17.32 -31.76 -33.57
C TYR A 191 -18.14 -30.78 -34.40
N MET A 192 -18.51 -31.18 -35.63
CA MET A 192 -19.38 -30.38 -36.50
C MET A 192 -20.79 -30.24 -35.94
N GLY A 193 -21.26 -31.21 -35.15
CA GLY A 193 -22.49 -31.12 -34.39
C GLY A 193 -22.48 -29.97 -33.38
N VAL A 194 -21.36 -29.75 -32.70
CA VAL A 194 -21.19 -28.64 -31.73
C VAL A 194 -20.82 -27.33 -32.43
N ASN A 195 -19.94 -27.37 -33.43
CA ASN A 195 -19.40 -26.19 -34.12
C ASN A 195 -19.65 -26.25 -35.64
N ASN A 196 -20.91 -26.15 -36.05
CA ASN A 196 -21.31 -26.36 -37.44
C ASN A 196 -20.96 -25.23 -38.42
N LYS A 197 -20.33 -24.15 -37.94
CA LYS A 197 -19.89 -23.01 -38.76
C LYS A 197 -18.45 -23.13 -39.24
N ASP A 198 -17.69 -24.11 -38.73
CA ASP A 198 -16.29 -24.31 -39.12
C ASP A 198 -16.19 -25.02 -40.48
N HIS A 199 -16.03 -24.22 -41.54
CA HIS A 199 -15.93 -24.73 -42.90
C HIS A 199 -14.68 -25.61 -43.12
N ASP A 200 -13.53 -25.23 -42.54
CA ASP A 200 -12.26 -25.94 -42.75
C ASP A 200 -12.31 -27.36 -42.16
N ARG A 201 -12.96 -27.52 -41.00
CA ARG A 201 -13.13 -28.85 -40.39
C ARG A 201 -14.17 -29.70 -41.09
N LEU A 202 -15.20 -29.10 -41.70
CA LEU A 202 -16.09 -29.83 -42.59
C LEU A 202 -15.36 -30.35 -43.83
N VAL A 203 -14.50 -29.52 -44.44
CA VAL A 203 -13.64 -29.91 -45.57
C VAL A 203 -12.67 -31.03 -45.17
N LEU A 204 -12.12 -30.98 -43.95
CA LEU A 204 -11.31 -32.08 -43.42
C LEU A 204 -12.13 -33.38 -43.36
N LEU A 205 -13.33 -33.35 -42.79
CA LEU A 205 -14.21 -34.50 -42.71
C LEU A 205 -14.57 -35.04 -44.11
N GLU A 206 -14.83 -34.17 -45.09
CA GLU A 206 -15.06 -34.53 -46.50
C GLU A 206 -13.85 -35.21 -47.14
N LYS A 207 -12.63 -34.70 -46.93
CA LYS A 207 -11.41 -35.33 -47.42
C LYS A 207 -11.20 -36.71 -46.79
N VAL A 208 -11.47 -36.85 -45.50
CA VAL A 208 -11.38 -38.15 -44.81
C VAL A 208 -12.42 -39.12 -45.38
N MET A 209 -13.64 -38.68 -45.64
CA MET A 209 -14.73 -39.54 -46.13
C MET A 209 -14.63 -39.89 -47.63
N SER A 210 -13.96 -39.05 -48.42
CA SER A 210 -13.70 -39.28 -49.84
C SER A 210 -12.40 -40.05 -50.13
N ASN A 211 -11.72 -40.57 -49.11
CA ASN A 211 -10.39 -41.19 -49.20
C ASN A 211 -9.29 -40.27 -49.77
N GLN A 212 -9.49 -38.95 -49.72
CA GLN A 212 -8.50 -37.95 -50.14
C GLN A 212 -7.57 -37.50 -48.99
N PHE A 213 -7.84 -37.94 -47.77
CA PHE A 213 -6.94 -37.77 -46.63
C PHE A 213 -6.03 -39.00 -46.51
N ALA A 214 -4.72 -38.77 -46.61
CA ALA A 214 -3.72 -39.81 -46.46
C ALA A 214 -3.60 -40.25 -44.99
N ASP A 215 -3.63 -41.56 -44.76
CA ASP A 215 -3.38 -42.15 -43.45
C ASP A 215 -1.91 -41.85 -43.07
N ASP A 216 -1.69 -41.32 -41.86
CA ASP A 216 -0.36 -41.20 -41.27
C ASP A 216 0.02 -42.57 -40.69
N GLY A 217 0.63 -43.39 -41.55
CA GLY A 217 1.04 -44.76 -41.21
C GLY A 217 2.01 -44.88 -40.03
N SER A 218 2.43 -43.78 -39.41
CA SER A 218 3.22 -43.74 -38.19
C SER A 218 2.38 -43.62 -36.90
N LEU A 219 1.07 -43.36 -36.99
CA LEU A 219 0.17 -43.26 -35.83
C LEU A 219 -0.42 -44.64 -35.48
N PRO A 220 0.02 -45.29 -34.39
CA PRO A 220 -0.57 -46.55 -33.97
C PRO A 220 -2.00 -46.32 -33.47
N PHE A 221 -2.90 -47.26 -33.77
CA PHE A 221 -4.15 -47.43 -33.05
C PHE A 221 -3.97 -48.55 -32.03
N THR A 222 -4.34 -48.29 -30.78
CA THR A 222 -4.20 -49.22 -29.66
C THR A 222 -5.56 -49.44 -28.99
N GLY A 223 -5.68 -50.55 -28.25
CA GLY A 223 -6.92 -50.92 -27.57
C GLY A 223 -7.91 -51.68 -28.44
N GLU A 224 -9.11 -51.87 -27.89
CA GLU A 224 -10.22 -52.52 -28.58
C GLU A 224 -10.78 -51.62 -29.70
N ASN A 225 -11.17 -52.23 -30.83
CA ASN A 225 -11.84 -51.53 -31.92
C ASN A 225 -13.21 -52.17 -32.22
N ALA A 226 -14.31 -51.54 -31.81
CA ALA A 226 -15.66 -52.00 -32.11
C ALA A 226 -16.05 -51.86 -33.60
N PHE A 227 -15.28 -51.09 -34.35
CA PHE A 227 -15.62 -50.55 -35.68
C PHE A 227 -14.79 -51.11 -36.83
N ASP A 228 -13.92 -52.12 -36.61
CA ASP A 228 -13.01 -52.64 -37.66
C ASP A 228 -13.73 -52.99 -38.98
N LYS A 229 -14.90 -53.62 -38.91
CA LYS A 229 -15.71 -53.95 -40.10
C LYS A 229 -16.26 -52.71 -40.80
N LEU A 230 -16.70 -51.71 -40.05
CA LEU A 230 -17.16 -50.44 -40.62
C LEU A 230 -16.01 -49.64 -41.23
N ASP A 231 -14.82 -49.65 -40.60
CA ASP A 231 -13.62 -49.03 -41.16
C ASP A 231 -13.31 -49.62 -42.54
N GLN A 232 -13.39 -50.95 -42.69
CA GLN A 232 -13.21 -51.62 -43.98
C GLN A 232 -14.29 -51.22 -45.01
N ILE A 233 -15.56 -51.16 -44.60
CA ILE A 233 -16.67 -50.79 -45.50
C ILE A 233 -16.53 -49.35 -45.99
N LEU A 234 -16.30 -48.39 -45.09
CA LEU A 234 -16.15 -46.98 -45.45
C LEU A 234 -14.91 -46.76 -46.31
N LYS A 235 -13.81 -47.46 -46.00
CA LYS A 235 -12.56 -47.40 -46.78
C LYS A 235 -12.70 -48.02 -48.17
N ALA A 236 -13.50 -49.07 -48.33
CA ALA A 236 -13.79 -49.68 -49.63
C ALA A 236 -14.52 -48.72 -50.60
N GLY A 237 -15.10 -47.61 -50.09
CA GLY A 237 -15.66 -46.56 -50.93
C GLY A 237 -16.90 -46.98 -51.71
N ILE A 238 -17.61 -48.02 -51.28
CA ILE A 238 -18.81 -48.54 -51.96
C ILE A 238 -19.85 -47.43 -52.15
N ALA A 239 -20.03 -46.59 -51.13
CA ALA A 239 -20.96 -45.47 -51.16
C ALA A 239 -20.55 -44.37 -52.15
N MET A 240 -19.29 -44.36 -52.62
CA MET A 240 -18.75 -43.37 -53.55
C MET A 240 -19.07 -43.69 -55.03
N ASP A 241 -19.70 -44.84 -55.30
CA ASP A 241 -20.20 -45.14 -56.65
C ASP A 241 -21.24 -44.09 -57.07
N LYS A 242 -21.14 -43.61 -58.30
CA LYS A 242 -22.05 -42.60 -58.87
C LYS A 242 -23.53 -43.02 -58.89
N ASN A 243 -23.81 -44.32 -58.79
CA ASN A 243 -25.16 -44.88 -58.74
C ASN A 243 -25.67 -45.09 -57.32
N TYR A 244 -24.85 -44.84 -56.29
CA TYR A 244 -25.26 -44.93 -54.90
C TYR A 244 -26.27 -43.82 -54.56
N LYS A 245 -27.53 -44.22 -54.36
CA LYS A 245 -28.63 -43.27 -54.12
C LYS A 245 -28.66 -42.83 -52.67
N THR A 246 -28.56 -41.52 -52.44
CA THR A 246 -28.69 -40.91 -51.12
C THR A 246 -30.09 -40.35 -50.88
N LYS A 247 -30.54 -40.38 -49.62
CA LYS A 247 -31.77 -39.72 -49.19
C LYS A 247 -31.65 -38.19 -49.21
N ILE A 248 -30.46 -37.69 -48.92
CA ILE A 248 -30.12 -36.26 -48.95
C ILE A 248 -29.57 -35.94 -50.35
N PRO A 249 -30.18 -35.03 -51.13
CA PRO A 249 -29.82 -34.76 -52.52
C PRO A 249 -28.59 -33.85 -52.68
N VAL A 250 -27.69 -33.84 -51.68
CA VAL A 250 -26.43 -33.07 -51.68
C VAL A 250 -25.31 -34.00 -52.11
N ASP A 251 -24.62 -33.66 -53.20
CA ASP A 251 -23.53 -34.45 -53.77
C ASP A 251 -22.23 -34.27 -52.98
N ALA A 252 -22.10 -34.99 -51.86
CA ALA A 252 -20.91 -34.96 -51.00
C ALA A 252 -20.57 -36.36 -50.46
N ALA A 253 -19.28 -36.64 -50.27
CA ALA A 253 -18.79 -37.90 -49.73
C ALA A 253 -19.30 -38.13 -48.30
N ILE A 254 -19.31 -37.09 -47.46
CA ILE A 254 -19.86 -37.14 -46.11
C ILE A 254 -21.32 -37.58 -46.08
N VAL A 255 -22.14 -37.11 -47.02
CA VAL A 255 -23.56 -37.48 -47.11
C VAL A 255 -23.70 -38.97 -47.41
N ARG A 256 -22.96 -39.46 -48.40
CA ARG A 256 -22.93 -40.87 -48.79
C ARG A 256 -22.42 -41.77 -47.65
N GLN A 257 -21.32 -41.37 -47.01
CA GLN A 257 -20.66 -42.17 -45.98
C GLN A 257 -21.42 -42.17 -44.66
N PHE A 258 -22.06 -41.08 -44.25
CA PHE A 258 -22.99 -41.11 -43.10
C PHE A 258 -24.18 -42.02 -43.38
N GLN A 259 -24.77 -41.97 -44.57
CA GLN A 259 -25.85 -42.88 -44.93
C GLN A 259 -25.39 -44.35 -44.87
N MET A 260 -24.25 -44.68 -45.48
CA MET A 260 -23.67 -46.02 -45.42
C MET A 260 -23.39 -46.47 -43.98
N PHE A 261 -22.81 -45.59 -43.16
CA PHE A 261 -22.57 -45.85 -41.74
C PHE A 261 -23.87 -46.20 -40.99
N PHE A 262 -24.93 -45.41 -41.14
CA PHE A 262 -26.20 -45.69 -40.48
C PHE A 262 -26.86 -46.98 -40.98
N GLU A 263 -26.75 -47.30 -42.28
CA GLU A 263 -27.25 -48.56 -42.85
C GLU A 263 -26.51 -49.78 -42.29
N GLN A 264 -25.18 -49.66 -42.12
CA GLN A 264 -24.30 -50.75 -41.68
C GLN A 264 -24.05 -50.78 -40.17
N LEU A 265 -24.78 -49.99 -39.37
CA LEU A 265 -24.59 -49.89 -37.92
C LEU A 265 -24.67 -51.25 -37.17
N SER A 266 -25.39 -52.23 -37.73
CA SER A 266 -25.47 -53.61 -37.21
C SER A 266 -24.14 -54.39 -37.26
N LYS A 267 -23.12 -53.86 -37.95
CA LYS A 267 -21.78 -54.46 -38.07
C LYS A 267 -20.82 -54.06 -36.93
N VAL A 268 -21.23 -53.11 -36.08
CA VAL A 268 -20.46 -52.71 -34.89
C VAL A 268 -20.44 -53.86 -33.89
N GLU A 269 -19.24 -54.21 -33.42
CA GLU A 269 -19.06 -55.25 -32.41
C GLU A 269 -19.33 -54.67 -31.01
N ASN A 270 -20.01 -55.44 -30.15
CA ASN A 270 -20.21 -55.02 -28.76
C ASN A 270 -18.90 -55.15 -27.98
N LYS A 271 -18.18 -54.04 -27.82
CA LYS A 271 -16.91 -53.95 -27.10
C LYS A 271 -17.03 -52.90 -25.98
N PRO A 272 -17.50 -53.30 -24.78
CA PRO A 272 -17.79 -52.36 -23.70
C PRO A 272 -16.54 -51.70 -23.08
N ASN A 273 -15.33 -52.18 -23.38
CA ASN A 273 -14.10 -51.54 -22.94
C ASN A 273 -13.54 -50.55 -23.97
N ASP A 274 -14.12 -50.48 -25.17
CA ASP A 274 -13.74 -49.51 -26.19
C ASP A 274 -14.36 -48.12 -25.84
N PRO A 275 -13.54 -47.09 -25.54
CA PRO A 275 -14.05 -45.76 -25.19
C PRO A 275 -14.81 -45.09 -26.35
N TRP A 276 -14.48 -45.41 -27.59
CA TRP A 276 -15.18 -44.89 -28.76
C TRP A 276 -16.56 -45.49 -28.89
N TYR A 277 -16.68 -46.80 -28.66
CA TYR A 277 -17.97 -47.49 -28.60
C TYR A 277 -18.83 -46.91 -27.47
N THR A 278 -18.32 -46.91 -26.24
CA THR A 278 -19.10 -46.49 -25.06
C THR A 278 -19.52 -45.03 -25.09
N PHE A 279 -18.70 -44.14 -25.65
CA PHE A 279 -19.03 -42.73 -25.78
C PHE A 279 -19.94 -42.44 -26.98
N TYR A 280 -19.48 -42.74 -28.21
CA TYR A 280 -20.14 -42.28 -29.44
C TYR A 280 -21.34 -43.14 -29.87
N MET A 281 -21.29 -44.48 -29.71
CA MET A 281 -22.33 -45.34 -30.29
C MET A 281 -23.74 -45.06 -29.80
N PRO A 282 -23.99 -44.83 -28.51
CA PRO A 282 -25.34 -44.53 -28.04
C PRO A 282 -25.95 -43.29 -28.70
N ILE A 283 -25.12 -42.30 -29.04
CA ILE A 283 -25.56 -41.07 -29.71
C ILE A 283 -25.98 -41.38 -31.15
N TYR A 284 -25.13 -42.07 -31.91
CA TYR A 284 -25.44 -42.41 -33.30
C TYR A 284 -26.55 -43.46 -33.44
N GLN A 285 -26.66 -44.40 -32.50
CA GLN A 285 -27.77 -45.33 -32.42
C GLN A 285 -29.08 -44.58 -32.15
N MET A 286 -29.09 -43.63 -31.20
CA MET A 286 -30.23 -42.76 -30.95
C MET A 286 -30.64 -41.96 -32.19
N LEU A 287 -29.68 -41.41 -32.93
CA LEU A 287 -29.97 -40.69 -34.17
C LEU A 287 -30.63 -41.58 -35.23
N LYS A 288 -30.24 -42.85 -35.33
CA LYS A 288 -30.86 -43.82 -36.23
C LYS A 288 -32.27 -44.20 -35.78
N ASP A 289 -32.43 -44.60 -34.53
CA ASP A 289 -33.67 -45.16 -33.98
C ASP A 289 -34.80 -44.13 -33.94
N ARG A 290 -34.46 -42.84 -33.82
CA ARG A 290 -35.41 -41.72 -33.81
C ARG A 290 -35.60 -41.02 -35.15
N ASP A 291 -35.03 -41.55 -36.23
CA ASP A 291 -35.05 -40.93 -37.58
C ASP A 291 -34.49 -39.49 -37.61
N LEU A 292 -33.38 -39.28 -36.89
CA LEU A 292 -32.68 -38.00 -36.75
C LEU A 292 -31.33 -37.95 -37.49
N ALA A 293 -30.95 -39.02 -38.19
CA ALA A 293 -29.75 -39.05 -39.03
C ALA A 293 -29.76 -37.97 -40.13
N GLU A 294 -30.90 -37.74 -40.78
CA GLU A 294 -31.03 -36.69 -41.81
C GLU A 294 -30.87 -35.28 -41.22
N PRO A 295 -31.61 -34.86 -40.16
CA PRO A 295 -31.37 -33.60 -39.46
C PRO A 295 -29.93 -33.38 -39.02
N PHE A 296 -29.27 -34.41 -38.47
CA PHE A 296 -27.88 -34.33 -38.07
C PHE A 296 -26.96 -34.00 -39.26
N VAL A 297 -27.11 -34.69 -40.40
CA VAL A 297 -26.27 -34.45 -41.59
C VAL A 297 -26.52 -33.05 -42.16
N TYR A 298 -27.76 -32.56 -42.21
CA TYR A 298 -28.01 -31.16 -42.62
C TYR A 298 -27.43 -30.14 -41.65
N HIS A 299 -27.45 -30.40 -40.34
CA HIS A 299 -26.88 -29.51 -39.34
C HIS A 299 -25.37 -29.37 -39.50
N ILE A 300 -24.62 -30.47 -39.70
CA ILE A 300 -23.17 -30.42 -39.89
C ILE A 300 -22.76 -29.78 -41.23
N LEU A 301 -23.65 -29.79 -42.22
CA LEU A 301 -23.50 -29.06 -43.48
C LEU A 301 -23.79 -27.55 -43.33
N GLY A 302 -24.02 -27.04 -42.11
CA GLY A 302 -24.41 -25.65 -41.88
C GLY A 302 -23.43 -24.59 -42.40
N SER A 303 -22.15 -24.94 -42.56
CA SER A 303 -21.11 -24.02 -43.07
C SER A 303 -21.01 -23.96 -44.60
N ILE A 304 -21.75 -24.78 -45.37
CA ILE A 304 -21.71 -24.73 -46.84
C ILE A 304 -22.77 -23.79 -47.41
N ASP A 305 -22.34 -22.96 -48.37
CA ASP A 305 -23.24 -22.14 -49.19
C ASP A 305 -23.96 -23.05 -50.22
N ASN A 306 -25.00 -23.75 -49.77
CA ASN A 306 -25.79 -24.65 -50.60
C ASN A 306 -27.29 -24.38 -50.46
N ASP A 307 -27.95 -24.15 -51.60
CA ASP A 307 -29.38 -23.85 -51.68
C ASP A 307 -30.28 -24.94 -51.10
N GLN A 308 -29.93 -26.21 -51.30
CA GLN A 308 -30.72 -27.33 -50.78
C GLN A 308 -30.61 -27.41 -49.26
N VAL A 309 -29.41 -27.26 -48.71
CA VAL A 309 -29.18 -27.21 -47.25
C VAL A 309 -29.97 -26.06 -46.64
N ARG A 310 -29.85 -24.83 -47.19
CA ARG A 310 -30.64 -23.67 -46.71
C ARG A 310 -32.14 -23.91 -46.75
N LYS A 311 -32.67 -24.39 -47.88
CA LYS A 311 -34.11 -24.63 -48.06
C LYS A 311 -34.61 -25.72 -47.12
N TRP A 312 -33.84 -26.80 -46.96
CA TRP A 312 -34.19 -27.89 -46.05
C TRP A 312 -34.17 -27.43 -44.59
N THR A 313 -33.11 -26.76 -44.14
CA THR A 313 -32.96 -26.24 -42.77
C THR A 313 -34.10 -25.28 -42.43
N LYS A 314 -34.45 -24.35 -43.33
CA LYS A 314 -35.56 -23.42 -43.13
C LYS A 314 -36.93 -24.12 -43.06
N LYS A 315 -37.12 -25.17 -43.85
CA LYS A 315 -38.41 -25.92 -43.91
C LYS A 315 -38.57 -26.90 -42.75
N ASN A 316 -37.49 -27.40 -42.16
CA ASN A 316 -37.47 -28.48 -41.17
C ASN A 316 -36.99 -28.02 -39.79
N ASP A 317 -37.25 -26.76 -39.43
CA ASP A 317 -36.87 -26.18 -38.13
C ASP A 317 -37.35 -27.03 -36.94
N ASP A 318 -38.57 -27.56 -36.98
CA ASP A 318 -39.09 -28.42 -35.92
C ASP A 318 -38.35 -29.77 -35.82
N ARG A 319 -37.94 -30.37 -36.94
CA ARG A 319 -37.11 -31.59 -36.91
C ARG A 319 -35.72 -31.28 -36.35
N LEU A 320 -35.16 -30.11 -36.64
CA LEU A 320 -33.88 -29.66 -36.06
C LEU A 320 -34.00 -29.43 -34.55
N LYS A 321 -35.09 -28.82 -34.06
CA LYS A 321 -35.36 -28.70 -32.62
C LYS A 321 -35.43 -30.06 -31.93
N VAL A 322 -36.11 -31.04 -32.54
CA VAL A 322 -36.17 -32.43 -32.02
C VAL A 322 -34.77 -33.05 -32.00
N PHE A 323 -33.98 -32.85 -33.06
CA PHE A 323 -32.57 -33.28 -33.11
C PHE A 323 -31.72 -32.65 -32.01
N TYR A 324 -31.78 -31.32 -31.83
CA TYR A 324 -31.04 -30.61 -30.79
C TYR A 324 -31.44 -31.11 -29.41
N SER A 325 -32.74 -31.23 -29.13
CA SER A 325 -33.23 -31.74 -27.84
C SER A 325 -32.77 -33.18 -27.58
N ALA A 326 -32.90 -34.07 -28.57
CA ALA A 326 -32.53 -35.48 -28.41
C ALA A 326 -31.02 -35.67 -28.22
N THR A 327 -30.20 -34.95 -29.00
CA THR A 327 -28.74 -35.04 -28.93
C THR A 327 -28.21 -34.40 -27.66
N ASN A 328 -28.76 -33.25 -27.25
CA ASN A 328 -28.45 -32.62 -25.97
C ASN A 328 -28.79 -33.56 -24.80
N THR A 329 -29.97 -34.21 -24.85
CA THR A 329 -30.37 -35.20 -23.84
C THR A 329 -29.41 -36.39 -23.80
N GLU A 330 -28.98 -36.91 -24.95
CA GLU A 330 -28.10 -38.08 -24.99
C GLU A 330 -26.66 -37.77 -24.55
N LEU A 331 -26.12 -36.63 -24.95
CA LEU A 331 -24.80 -36.15 -24.51
C LEU A 331 -24.80 -35.88 -23.00
N THR A 332 -25.83 -35.21 -22.48
CA THR A 332 -25.91 -34.90 -21.04
C THR A 332 -26.05 -36.14 -20.15
N LYS A 333 -26.57 -37.27 -20.66
CA LYS A 333 -26.55 -38.56 -19.92
C LYS A 333 -25.14 -39.07 -19.65
N LYS A 334 -24.15 -38.72 -20.47
CA LYS A 334 -22.76 -39.21 -20.34
C LYS A 334 -22.04 -38.65 -19.13
N ARG A 335 -22.45 -37.47 -18.68
CA ARG A 335 -21.84 -36.75 -17.56
C ARG A 335 -22.59 -36.89 -16.24
N VAL A 336 -23.49 -37.87 -16.12
CA VAL A 336 -24.33 -38.04 -14.92
C VAL A 336 -23.53 -38.57 -13.73
N LEU A 337 -22.55 -39.45 -13.95
CA LEU A 337 -21.70 -40.04 -12.92
C LEU A 337 -20.23 -39.85 -13.26
N THR A 338 -19.42 -39.50 -12.26
CA THR A 338 -17.95 -39.41 -12.36
C THR A 338 -17.31 -40.12 -11.17
N THR A 339 -16.01 -40.45 -11.25
CA THR A 339 -15.23 -40.99 -10.13
C THR A 339 -14.23 -39.95 -9.66
N ALA A 340 -14.22 -39.67 -8.36
CA ALA A 340 -13.36 -38.63 -7.80
C ALA A 340 -12.85 -39.01 -6.40
N PRO A 341 -12.10 -40.14 -6.27
CA PRO A 341 -11.63 -40.65 -4.98
C PRO A 341 -10.71 -39.69 -4.23
N GLN A 342 -10.00 -38.82 -4.95
CA GLN A 342 -9.16 -37.76 -4.37
C GLN A 342 -9.95 -36.75 -3.54
N PHE A 343 -11.28 -36.73 -3.67
CA PHE A 343 -12.17 -35.90 -2.85
C PHE A 343 -13.05 -36.71 -1.89
N GLY A 344 -12.62 -37.93 -1.52
CA GLY A 344 -13.32 -38.72 -0.51
C GLY A 344 -14.57 -39.45 -1.02
N PHE A 345 -14.83 -39.47 -2.32
CA PHE A 345 -15.89 -40.32 -2.89
C PHE A 345 -15.38 -41.75 -3.10
N SER A 346 -15.90 -42.71 -2.32
CA SER A 346 -15.50 -44.12 -2.41
C SER A 346 -16.04 -44.87 -3.64
N GLY A 347 -16.83 -44.21 -4.50
CA GLY A 347 -17.44 -44.77 -5.70
C GLY A 347 -17.95 -43.68 -6.65
N PRO A 348 -18.68 -44.06 -7.71
CA PRO A 348 -19.25 -43.10 -8.65
C PRO A 348 -20.17 -42.08 -7.95
N VAL A 349 -19.99 -40.80 -8.26
CA VAL A 349 -20.74 -39.66 -7.72
C VAL A 349 -21.46 -38.91 -8.83
N GLN A 350 -22.65 -38.40 -8.55
CA GLN A 350 -23.41 -37.58 -9.49
C GLN A 350 -22.75 -36.21 -9.71
N ALA A 351 -22.65 -35.79 -10.98
CA ALA A 351 -22.14 -34.48 -11.36
C ALA A 351 -23.27 -33.54 -11.84
N TRP A 352 -23.20 -32.29 -11.42
CA TRP A 352 -24.21 -31.25 -11.65
C TRP A 352 -23.57 -30.12 -12.46
N TYR A 353 -24.32 -29.59 -13.43
CA TYR A 353 -23.81 -28.64 -14.41
C TYR A 353 -24.74 -27.44 -14.53
N ASN A 354 -24.16 -26.26 -14.77
CA ASN A 354 -24.89 -25.03 -15.05
C ASN A 354 -25.38 -24.97 -16.51
N ASP A 355 -26.13 -23.92 -16.85
CA ASP A 355 -26.70 -23.70 -18.20
C ASP A 355 -25.63 -23.60 -19.30
N ASN A 356 -24.39 -23.23 -18.94
CA ASN A 356 -23.25 -23.14 -19.85
C ASN A 356 -22.42 -24.45 -19.88
N ASN A 357 -22.95 -25.55 -19.36
CA ASN A 357 -22.27 -26.86 -19.27
C ASN A 357 -21.03 -26.91 -18.39
N GLY A 358 -20.78 -25.90 -17.54
CA GLY A 358 -19.71 -25.92 -16.55
C GLY A 358 -20.10 -26.77 -15.33
N LEU A 359 -19.15 -27.56 -14.80
CA LEU A 359 -19.33 -28.33 -13.56
C LEU A 359 -19.62 -27.37 -12.40
N GLU A 360 -20.77 -27.54 -11.77
CA GLU A 360 -21.24 -26.74 -10.64
C GLU A 360 -21.07 -27.49 -9.31
N ALA A 361 -21.33 -28.80 -9.29
CA ALA A 361 -21.22 -29.60 -8.07
C ALA A 361 -21.00 -31.10 -8.31
N LEU A 362 -20.46 -31.77 -7.30
CA LEU A 362 -20.42 -33.23 -7.18
C LEU A 362 -21.14 -33.64 -5.90
N GLY A 363 -22.11 -34.55 -5.98
CA GLY A 363 -22.82 -35.08 -4.83
C GLY A 363 -24.12 -35.79 -5.18
N LYS A 364 -24.62 -36.63 -4.28
CA LYS A 364 -25.78 -37.51 -4.53
C LYS A 364 -27.08 -36.83 -4.13
N LYS A 365 -28.12 -36.93 -4.97
CA LYS A 365 -29.51 -36.71 -4.55
C LYS A 365 -30.27 -38.03 -4.41
N ASP A 366 -31.22 -38.09 -3.48
CA ASP A 366 -32.16 -39.20 -3.39
C ASP A 366 -33.33 -39.06 -4.39
N GLU A 367 -34.26 -40.01 -4.34
CA GLU A 367 -35.46 -40.02 -5.21
C GLU A 367 -36.38 -38.82 -4.98
N ALA A 368 -36.40 -38.27 -3.76
CA ALA A 368 -37.12 -37.06 -3.40
C ALA A 368 -36.37 -35.77 -3.79
N LYS A 369 -35.23 -35.89 -4.49
CA LYS A 369 -34.32 -34.80 -4.89
C LYS A 369 -33.66 -34.09 -3.71
N ALA A 370 -33.66 -34.67 -2.51
CA ALA A 370 -32.90 -34.14 -1.37
C ALA A 370 -31.41 -34.50 -1.53
N ARG A 371 -30.52 -33.57 -1.15
CA ARG A 371 -29.06 -33.77 -1.21
C ARG A 371 -28.60 -34.68 -0.08
N GLN A 372 -27.69 -35.60 -0.36
CA GLN A 372 -27.25 -36.63 0.58
C GLN A 372 -25.72 -36.73 0.66
N GLY A 373 -25.21 -36.94 1.87
CA GLY A 373 -23.79 -37.23 2.12
C GLY A 373 -22.85 -36.09 1.70
N HIS A 374 -21.64 -36.45 1.26
CA HIS A 374 -20.61 -35.48 0.90
C HIS A 374 -20.90 -34.76 -0.41
N TRP A 375 -20.67 -33.43 -0.44
CA TRP A 375 -20.86 -32.57 -1.60
C TRP A 375 -19.67 -31.63 -1.79
N LEU A 376 -19.35 -31.36 -3.06
CA LEU A 376 -18.39 -30.33 -3.51
C LEU A 376 -19.08 -29.36 -4.47
N TYR A 377 -18.66 -28.10 -4.47
CA TYR A 377 -19.14 -27.06 -5.36
C TYR A 377 -17.99 -26.37 -6.08
N PHE A 378 -18.23 -25.91 -7.31
CA PHE A 378 -17.22 -25.36 -8.20
C PHE A 378 -17.71 -24.09 -8.91
N THR A 379 -16.78 -23.21 -9.25
CA THR A 379 -16.96 -22.07 -10.18
C THR A 379 -15.73 -21.96 -11.04
N ASN A 380 -15.89 -21.84 -12.36
CA ASN A 380 -14.77 -21.82 -13.33
C ASN A 380 -13.75 -22.96 -13.11
N SER A 381 -14.24 -24.14 -12.73
CA SER A 381 -13.43 -25.32 -12.39
C SER A 381 -12.56 -25.22 -11.13
N VAL A 382 -12.72 -24.15 -10.33
CA VAL A 382 -12.12 -24.00 -9.00
C VAL A 382 -13.12 -24.45 -7.94
N ARG A 383 -12.68 -25.21 -6.94
CA ARG A 383 -13.53 -25.65 -5.83
C ARG A 383 -13.83 -24.47 -4.92
N ILE A 384 -15.11 -24.18 -4.69
CA ILE A 384 -15.59 -23.04 -3.87
C ILE A 384 -16.27 -23.46 -2.57
N ALA A 385 -16.74 -24.70 -2.44
CA ALA A 385 -17.27 -25.22 -1.17
C ALA A 385 -17.23 -26.74 -1.06
N GLU A 386 -17.21 -27.27 0.16
CA GLU A 386 -17.41 -28.69 0.46
C GLU A 386 -18.07 -28.92 1.83
N GLY A 387 -18.84 -30.00 1.97
CA GLY A 387 -19.46 -30.37 3.23
C GLY A 387 -20.36 -31.61 3.14
N ASN A 388 -21.20 -31.83 4.15
CA ASN A 388 -22.10 -32.98 4.22
C ASN A 388 -23.57 -32.56 4.39
N TYR A 389 -24.46 -33.32 3.76
CA TYR A 389 -25.90 -33.28 3.99
C TYR A 389 -26.37 -34.54 4.72
N SER A 390 -27.36 -34.36 5.60
CA SER A 390 -28.14 -35.43 6.22
C SER A 390 -29.13 -36.07 5.25
N ASP A 391 -29.68 -37.22 5.67
CA ASP A 391 -30.80 -37.92 5.03
C ASP A 391 -32.03 -37.05 4.73
N ALA A 392 -32.20 -35.94 5.46
CA ALA A 392 -33.29 -35.00 5.24
C ALA A 392 -32.94 -33.83 4.28
N GLY A 393 -31.76 -33.83 3.66
CA GLY A 393 -31.30 -32.74 2.79
C GLY A 393 -30.84 -31.49 3.52
N LYS A 394 -30.60 -31.56 4.84
CA LYS A 394 -30.05 -30.45 5.64
C LYS A 394 -28.54 -30.55 5.75
N LYS A 395 -27.83 -29.42 5.64
CA LYS A 395 -26.39 -29.34 5.90
C LYS A 395 -26.10 -29.80 7.35
N ILE A 396 -25.05 -30.57 7.54
CA ILE A 396 -24.61 -31.10 8.85
C ILE A 396 -23.08 -31.04 8.95
N GLY A 397 -22.58 -31.03 10.19
CA GLY A 397 -21.14 -30.95 10.47
C GLY A 397 -20.47 -29.72 9.88
N VAL A 398 -19.16 -29.82 9.66
CA VAL A 398 -18.33 -28.71 9.17
C VAL A 398 -18.38 -28.61 7.65
N TRP A 399 -18.87 -27.48 7.17
CA TRP A 399 -18.76 -27.01 5.80
C TRP A 399 -17.54 -26.11 5.67
N LYS A 400 -16.86 -26.19 4.53
CA LYS A 400 -15.71 -25.36 4.18
C LYS A 400 -16.03 -24.59 2.91
N TYR A 401 -15.66 -23.33 2.86
CA TYR A 401 -15.79 -22.47 1.69
C TYR A 401 -14.43 -21.93 1.30
N TYR A 402 -14.24 -21.75 0.00
CA TYR A 402 -12.98 -21.36 -0.62
C TYR A 402 -13.19 -20.10 -1.48
N GLY A 403 -12.16 -19.28 -1.63
CA GLY A 403 -12.15 -18.16 -2.56
C GLY A 403 -12.04 -18.63 -4.02
N ASP A 404 -12.12 -17.67 -4.96
CA ASP A 404 -11.99 -17.93 -6.40
C ASP A 404 -10.57 -18.40 -6.80
N ASP A 405 -9.60 -18.26 -5.89
CA ASP A 405 -8.24 -18.79 -5.98
C ASP A 405 -8.11 -20.23 -5.43
N GLY A 406 -9.18 -20.79 -4.86
CA GLY A 406 -9.21 -22.12 -4.26
C GLY A 406 -8.64 -22.19 -2.83
N VAL A 407 -8.35 -21.04 -2.20
CA VAL A 407 -7.85 -20.97 -0.82
C VAL A 407 -9.02 -20.94 0.17
N LEU A 408 -8.89 -21.63 1.32
CA LEU A 408 -9.92 -21.68 2.35
C LEU A 408 -10.25 -20.27 2.86
N SER A 409 -11.52 -19.88 2.74
CA SER A 409 -12.04 -18.56 3.12
C SER A 409 -12.93 -18.61 4.36
N SER A 410 -13.61 -19.73 4.63
CA SER A 410 -14.39 -19.90 5.86
C SER A 410 -14.72 -21.36 6.17
N THR A 411 -15.08 -21.62 7.42
CA THR A 411 -15.71 -22.87 7.85
C THR A 411 -16.94 -22.59 8.69
N GLU A 412 -17.98 -23.39 8.54
CA GLU A 412 -19.26 -23.28 9.26
C GLU A 412 -19.68 -24.66 9.77
N ASN A 413 -19.87 -24.80 11.07
CA ASN A 413 -20.36 -26.03 11.68
C ASN A 413 -21.87 -25.96 11.87
N HIS A 414 -22.64 -26.65 11.03
CA HIS A 414 -24.10 -26.63 11.08
C HIS A 414 -24.72 -27.35 12.30
N ASP A 415 -23.92 -28.11 13.07
CA ASP A 415 -24.40 -28.77 14.29
C ASP A 415 -24.33 -27.84 15.51
N THR A 416 -23.37 -26.91 15.53
CA THR A 416 -23.12 -26.00 16.66
C THR A 416 -23.36 -24.52 16.33
N GLY A 417 -23.45 -24.17 15.05
CA GLY A 417 -23.44 -22.80 14.56
C GLY A 417 -22.06 -22.16 14.50
N GLU A 418 -20.99 -22.86 14.90
CA GLU A 418 -19.64 -22.30 14.98
C GLU A 418 -19.10 -21.93 13.58
N THR A 419 -18.73 -20.67 13.39
CA THR A 419 -18.24 -20.13 12.11
C THR A 419 -16.88 -19.46 12.30
N ARG A 420 -15.97 -19.71 11.34
CA ARG A 420 -14.63 -19.10 11.26
C ARG A 420 -14.42 -18.56 9.85
N LEU A 421 -13.93 -17.32 9.73
CA LEU A 421 -13.50 -16.76 8.45
C LEU A 421 -11.98 -16.68 8.41
N TYR A 422 -11.42 -16.87 7.23
CA TYR A 422 -9.99 -16.88 6.95
C TYR A 422 -9.66 -15.92 5.80
N LYS A 423 -8.53 -15.22 5.91
CA LYS A 423 -7.93 -14.45 4.83
C LYS A 423 -6.46 -14.85 4.71
N ASN A 424 -6.03 -15.28 3.51
CA ASN A 424 -4.67 -15.78 3.27
C ASN A 424 -4.23 -16.88 4.26
N GLY A 425 -5.15 -17.76 4.67
CA GLY A 425 -4.89 -18.86 5.61
C GLY A 425 -4.92 -18.49 7.10
N VAL A 426 -5.15 -17.22 7.45
CA VAL A 426 -5.23 -16.74 8.83
C VAL A 426 -6.68 -16.51 9.23
N GLN A 427 -7.08 -16.94 10.43
CA GLN A 427 -8.43 -16.67 10.96
C GLN A 427 -8.60 -15.16 11.23
N VAL A 428 -9.60 -14.55 10.60
CA VAL A 428 -9.93 -13.11 10.74
C VAL A 428 -11.23 -12.87 11.51
N GLU A 429 -12.14 -13.85 11.57
CA GLU A 429 -13.37 -13.74 12.36
C GLU A 429 -13.77 -15.09 12.96
N TYR A 430 -14.42 -15.04 14.12
CA TYR A 430 -15.00 -16.19 14.83
C TYR A 430 -16.32 -15.81 15.48
N PHE A 431 -17.37 -16.59 15.24
CA PHE A 431 -18.70 -16.35 15.81
C PHE A 431 -19.57 -17.61 15.80
N PHE A 432 -20.78 -17.51 16.36
CA PHE A 432 -21.79 -18.56 16.34
C PHE A 432 -23.07 -18.08 15.64
N LEU A 433 -23.69 -18.97 14.86
CA LEU A 433 -24.98 -18.78 14.22
C LEU A 433 -26.07 -19.57 14.95
N LYS A 434 -27.21 -18.94 15.19
CA LYS A 434 -28.42 -19.57 15.72
C LYS A 434 -29.61 -19.08 14.89
N ASN A 435 -30.33 -20.01 14.26
CA ASN A 435 -31.39 -19.70 13.29
C ASN A 435 -30.93 -18.74 12.17
N ASP A 436 -29.76 -19.01 11.59
CA ASP A 436 -29.13 -18.21 10.52
C ASP A 436 -28.75 -16.76 10.91
N GLU A 437 -28.79 -16.43 12.21
CA GLU A 437 -28.37 -15.13 12.74
C GLU A 437 -27.20 -15.27 13.72
N ILE A 438 -26.32 -14.27 13.78
CA ILE A 438 -25.21 -14.25 14.75
C ILE A 438 -25.78 -14.12 16.18
N ASP A 439 -25.40 -15.02 17.07
CA ASP A 439 -25.85 -15.03 18.47
C ASP A 439 -24.71 -15.47 19.39
N GLY A 440 -24.38 -14.65 20.39
CA GLY A 440 -23.27 -14.88 21.32
C GLY A 440 -22.04 -14.01 21.04
N ALA A 441 -20.86 -14.51 21.39
CA ALA A 441 -19.61 -13.76 21.26
C ALA A 441 -19.08 -13.80 19.82
N VAL A 442 -18.66 -12.62 19.34
CA VAL A 442 -17.92 -12.44 18.10
C VAL A 442 -16.51 -11.99 18.44
N GLU A 443 -15.52 -12.64 17.86
CA GLU A 443 -14.11 -12.29 17.94
C GLU A 443 -13.63 -11.92 16.55
N LEU A 444 -13.14 -10.70 16.41
CA LEU A 444 -12.50 -10.21 15.20
C LEU A 444 -11.00 -10.22 15.43
N TYR A 445 -10.27 -10.76 14.48
CA TYR A 445 -8.84 -10.88 14.53
C TYR A 445 -8.21 -10.04 13.44
N ASN A 446 -6.95 -9.72 13.66
CA ASN A 446 -6.15 -9.09 12.65
C ASN A 446 -5.77 -10.05 11.51
N ALA A 447 -5.15 -9.51 10.45
CA ALA A 447 -4.61 -10.27 9.32
C ALA A 447 -3.57 -11.36 9.71
N CYS A 448 -3.26 -11.47 11.00
CA CYS A 448 -2.37 -12.45 11.57
C CYS A 448 -2.91 -13.25 12.76
N GLY A 449 -4.21 -13.16 13.03
CA GLY A 449 -4.89 -14.02 13.99
C GLY A 449 -4.79 -13.57 15.45
N ALA A 450 -4.27 -12.38 15.75
CA ALA A 450 -4.36 -11.77 17.08
C ALA A 450 -5.69 -11.02 17.25
N LEU A 451 -6.27 -11.10 18.45
CA LEU A 451 -7.59 -10.54 18.76
C LEU A 451 -7.59 -9.01 18.67
N ARG A 452 -8.42 -8.47 17.77
CA ARG A 452 -8.62 -7.03 17.54
C ARG A 452 -9.88 -6.52 18.24
N GLU A 453 -10.93 -7.32 18.27
CA GLU A 453 -12.21 -6.92 18.86
C GLU A 453 -12.96 -8.12 19.43
N LYS A 454 -13.62 -7.91 20.55
CA LYS A 454 -14.57 -8.85 21.12
C LYS A 454 -15.87 -8.13 21.43
N LEU A 455 -16.97 -8.62 20.87
CA LEU A 455 -18.29 -8.05 21.09
C LEU A 455 -19.35 -9.14 21.18
N LEU A 456 -20.53 -8.78 21.66
CA LEU A 456 -21.65 -9.69 21.88
C LEU A 456 -22.78 -9.36 20.90
N TYR A 457 -23.46 -10.40 20.43
CA TYR A 457 -24.64 -10.34 19.57
C TYR A 457 -25.79 -11.11 20.21
N ALA A 458 -27.02 -10.66 19.94
CA ALA A 458 -28.25 -11.37 20.26
C ALA A 458 -29.24 -11.19 19.10
N ASN A 459 -29.75 -12.29 18.54
CA ASN A 459 -30.65 -12.30 17.37
C ASN A 459 -30.13 -11.42 16.21
N GLY A 460 -28.86 -11.64 15.82
CA GLY A 460 -28.23 -10.97 14.69
C GLY A 460 -27.80 -9.52 14.93
N LYS A 461 -28.06 -8.95 16.12
CA LYS A 461 -27.75 -7.55 16.44
C LYS A 461 -26.73 -7.44 17.56
N ARG A 462 -25.85 -6.42 17.48
CA ARG A 462 -24.89 -6.11 18.54
C ARG A 462 -25.63 -5.76 19.83
N HIS A 463 -25.22 -6.37 20.93
CA HIS A 463 -25.85 -6.20 22.23
C HIS A 463 -24.85 -6.45 23.36
N GLY A 464 -24.89 -5.66 24.43
CA GLY A 464 -24.01 -5.78 25.58
C GLY A 464 -22.66 -5.10 25.39
N LYS A 465 -21.67 -5.47 26.22
CA LYS A 465 -20.34 -4.85 26.24
C LYS A 465 -19.47 -5.34 25.08
N GLY A 466 -18.74 -4.42 24.46
CA GLY A 466 -17.69 -4.71 23.51
C GLY A 466 -16.36 -4.09 23.94
N THR A 467 -15.27 -4.71 23.50
CA THR A 467 -13.90 -4.27 23.78
C THR A 467 -13.06 -4.45 22.53
N SER A 468 -12.38 -3.40 22.09
CA SER A 468 -11.36 -3.49 21.05
C SER A 468 -9.97 -3.35 21.67
N TYR A 469 -8.98 -3.93 20.99
CA TYR A 469 -7.63 -4.09 21.50
C TYR A 469 -6.61 -3.50 20.53
N PHE A 470 -5.52 -2.97 21.09
CA PHE A 470 -4.29 -2.74 20.34
C PHE A 470 -3.68 -4.09 19.94
N SER A 471 -2.80 -4.08 18.94
CA SER A 471 -2.02 -5.27 18.52
C SER A 471 -1.13 -5.83 19.63
N SER A 472 -0.80 -5.04 20.65
CA SER A 472 -0.13 -5.48 21.87
C SER A 472 -1.03 -6.29 22.83
N GLY A 473 -2.34 -6.33 22.60
CA GLY A 473 -3.35 -6.97 23.44
C GLY A 473 -3.92 -6.07 24.55
N LYS A 474 -3.47 -4.82 24.66
CA LYS A 474 -4.03 -3.84 25.61
C LYS A 474 -5.37 -3.30 25.09
N VAL A 475 -6.24 -2.85 26.00
CA VAL A 475 -7.56 -2.29 25.67
C VAL A 475 -7.39 -0.95 24.94
N MET A 476 -8.00 -0.84 23.76
CA MET A 476 -8.06 0.39 22.96
C MET A 476 -9.36 1.13 23.20
N GLN A 477 -10.49 0.41 23.21
CA GLN A 477 -11.81 1.00 23.41
C GLN A 477 -12.71 0.08 24.21
N GLU A 478 -13.59 0.69 24.99
CA GLU A 478 -14.70 0.04 25.68
C GLU A 478 -16.00 0.74 25.32
N TYR A 479 -17.01 -0.05 24.97
CA TYR A 479 -18.30 0.45 24.52
C TYR A 479 -19.39 -0.56 24.84
N SER A 480 -20.64 -0.17 24.61
CA SER A 480 -21.79 -1.07 24.75
C SER A 480 -22.82 -0.79 23.66
N TYR A 481 -23.50 -1.85 23.23
CA TYR A 481 -24.59 -1.79 22.27
C TYR A 481 -25.89 -2.27 22.91
N ASP A 482 -27.00 -1.72 22.45
CA ASP A 482 -28.34 -2.27 22.63
C ASP A 482 -29.02 -2.29 21.26
N ASN A 483 -29.26 -3.49 20.70
CA ASN A 483 -29.89 -3.68 19.39
C ASN A 483 -29.23 -2.83 18.28
N ASP A 484 -27.92 -2.99 18.09
CA ASP A 484 -27.07 -2.24 17.15
C ASP A 484 -26.91 -0.74 17.42
N GLN A 485 -27.50 -0.22 18.50
CA GLN A 485 -27.36 1.16 18.91
C GLN A 485 -26.34 1.30 20.03
N LEU A 486 -25.29 2.09 19.83
CA LEU A 486 -24.35 2.46 20.90
C LEU A 486 -25.13 3.05 22.10
N THR A 487 -24.79 2.58 23.30
CA THR A 487 -25.44 2.99 24.54
C THR A 487 -24.45 3.05 25.69
N GLY A 488 -24.72 3.90 26.68
CA GLY A 488 -23.88 4.06 27.86
C GLY A 488 -22.56 4.78 27.55
N THR A 489 -21.53 4.52 28.36
CA THR A 489 -20.25 5.19 28.23
C THR A 489 -19.37 4.53 27.18
N PHE A 490 -18.92 5.34 26.22
CA PHE A 490 -17.87 4.99 25.27
C PHE A 490 -16.55 5.58 25.77
N THR A 491 -15.53 4.73 25.97
CA THR A 491 -14.21 5.17 26.44
C THR A 491 -13.15 4.73 25.44
N ASN A 492 -12.36 5.70 24.95
CA ASN A 492 -11.13 5.44 24.22
C ASN A 492 -9.93 5.54 25.17
N TYR A 493 -8.94 4.68 24.96
CA TYR A 493 -7.70 4.67 25.72
C TYR A 493 -6.50 4.95 24.81
N TYR A 494 -5.45 5.52 25.41
CA TYR A 494 -4.10 5.44 24.87
C TYR A 494 -3.51 4.06 25.17
N GLU A 495 -2.51 3.60 24.40
CA GLU A 495 -1.85 2.30 24.65
C GLU A 495 -1.10 2.23 26.00
N THR A 496 -0.86 3.38 26.63
CA THR A 496 -0.38 3.49 28.02
C THR A 496 -1.44 3.03 29.04
N GLY A 497 -2.71 2.96 28.64
CA GLY A 497 -3.86 2.68 29.50
C GLY A 497 -4.55 3.95 30.03
N THR A 498 -4.06 5.15 29.73
CA THR A 498 -4.74 6.40 30.13
C THR A 498 -5.94 6.69 29.22
N VAL A 499 -6.98 7.33 29.76
CA VAL A 499 -8.18 7.66 28.99
C VAL A 499 -7.86 8.76 27.97
N ARG A 500 -8.21 8.53 26.71
CA ARG A 500 -8.11 9.50 25.61
C ARG A 500 -9.35 10.36 25.50
N ASN A 501 -10.53 9.75 25.50
CA ASN A 501 -11.79 10.49 25.57
C ASN A 501 -12.91 9.64 26.14
N LYS A 502 -13.95 10.33 26.61
CA LYS A 502 -15.20 9.74 27.10
C LYS A 502 -16.38 10.48 26.49
N ALA A 503 -17.34 9.69 26.01
CA ALA A 503 -18.63 10.16 25.54
C ALA A 503 -19.73 9.27 26.12
N THR A 504 -20.95 9.80 26.24
CA THR A 504 -22.13 8.99 26.56
C THR A 504 -22.99 8.86 25.31
N TYR A 505 -23.53 7.68 25.06
CA TYR A 505 -24.43 7.41 23.95
C TYR A 505 -25.81 6.99 24.45
N ALA A 506 -26.84 7.46 23.76
CA ALA A 506 -28.22 7.06 23.93
C ALA A 506 -28.84 6.84 22.55
N LEU A 507 -29.47 5.68 22.34
CA LEU A 507 -30.10 5.30 21.06
C LEU A 507 -29.16 5.47 19.85
N GLY A 508 -27.89 5.11 20.03
CA GLY A 508 -26.87 5.15 18.97
C GLY A 508 -26.28 6.53 18.71
N LYS A 509 -26.72 7.56 19.44
CA LYS A 509 -26.29 8.94 19.25
C LYS A 509 -25.57 9.43 20.50
N ALA A 510 -24.50 10.20 20.30
CA ALA A 510 -23.82 10.86 21.42
C ALA A 510 -24.79 11.82 22.13
N GLU A 511 -24.82 11.77 23.45
CA GLU A 511 -25.75 12.54 24.30
C GLU A 511 -25.04 12.92 25.60
N GLY A 512 -25.10 14.20 25.98
CA GLY A 512 -24.49 14.70 27.21
C GLY A 512 -23.00 15.03 27.08
N VAL A 513 -22.28 14.99 28.20
CA VAL A 513 -20.92 15.55 28.30
C VAL A 513 -19.90 14.72 27.50
N TYR A 514 -19.09 15.42 26.74
CA TYR A 514 -17.88 14.91 26.09
C TYR A 514 -16.65 15.51 26.75
N VAL A 515 -15.65 14.66 27.02
CA VAL A 515 -14.34 15.10 27.49
C VAL A 515 -13.27 14.34 26.72
N GLU A 516 -12.33 15.07 26.15
CA GLU A 516 -11.12 14.55 25.54
C GLU A 516 -9.91 15.03 26.33
N TYR A 517 -8.92 14.16 26.44
CA TYR A 517 -7.69 14.38 27.19
C TYR A 517 -6.50 14.32 26.23
N PHE A 518 -5.48 15.11 26.52
CA PHE A 518 -4.14 14.90 26.00
C PHE A 518 -3.52 13.65 26.64
N ALA A 519 -2.46 13.10 26.04
CA ALA A 519 -1.72 11.96 26.59
C ALA A 519 -1.15 12.24 28.00
N ASN A 520 -0.92 13.51 28.34
CA ASN A 520 -0.49 13.96 29.68
C ASN A 520 -1.63 13.98 30.73
N GLY A 521 -2.85 13.61 30.36
CA GLY A 521 -4.03 13.53 31.24
C GLY A 521 -4.78 14.86 31.43
N LYS A 522 -4.32 15.98 30.89
CA LYS A 522 -5.06 17.25 30.91
C LYS A 522 -6.16 17.25 29.85
N VAL A 523 -7.24 17.99 30.08
CA VAL A 523 -8.34 18.13 29.12
C VAL A 523 -7.84 18.85 27.85
N SER A 524 -8.13 18.29 26.69
CA SER A 524 -7.89 18.87 25.36
C SER A 524 -9.14 19.56 24.82
N SER A 525 -10.30 18.94 25.01
CA SER A 525 -11.56 19.60 24.67
C SER A 525 -12.71 19.08 25.55
N THR A 526 -13.72 19.93 25.72
CA THR A 526 -14.95 19.55 26.41
C THR A 526 -16.15 20.32 25.85
N GLY A 527 -17.30 19.66 25.89
CA GLY A 527 -18.58 20.21 25.50
C GLY A 527 -19.68 19.19 25.73
N SER A 528 -20.81 19.38 25.06
CA SER A 528 -21.93 18.44 25.14
C SER A 528 -22.46 18.07 23.77
N TYR A 529 -22.86 16.82 23.62
CA TYR A 529 -23.65 16.37 22.50
C TYR A 529 -25.14 16.40 22.86
N LYS A 530 -25.97 16.67 21.87
CA LYS A 530 -27.43 16.51 21.93
C LYS A 530 -27.88 15.87 20.63
N ASN A 531 -28.55 14.72 20.71
CA ASN A 531 -29.00 13.95 19.54
C ASN A 531 -27.89 13.66 18.53
N GLY A 532 -26.67 13.39 19.01
CA GLY A 532 -25.51 13.06 18.16
C GLY A 532 -24.77 14.27 17.61
N GLU A 533 -25.26 15.49 17.84
CA GLU A 533 -24.65 16.72 17.36
C GLU A 533 -24.01 17.50 18.51
N VAL A 534 -22.86 18.13 18.24
CA VAL A 534 -22.25 19.05 19.21
C VAL A 534 -23.19 20.23 19.48
N ASN A 535 -23.41 20.55 20.75
CA ASN A 535 -24.38 21.57 21.15
C ASN A 535 -23.97 22.24 22.47
N GLY A 536 -24.19 23.55 22.54
CA GLY A 536 -23.79 24.38 23.68
C GLY A 536 -22.35 24.87 23.58
N VAL A 537 -21.83 25.36 24.71
CA VAL A 537 -20.50 25.95 24.78
C VAL A 537 -19.44 24.86 24.67
N TRP A 538 -18.56 24.98 23.69
CA TRP A 538 -17.40 24.13 23.51
C TRP A 538 -16.14 24.85 23.91
N LYS A 539 -15.26 24.15 24.63
CA LYS A 539 -13.96 24.66 25.04
C LYS A 539 -12.88 23.73 24.51
N TYR A 540 -11.88 24.33 23.89
CA TYR A 540 -10.65 23.67 23.49
C TYR A 540 -9.53 24.25 24.33
N TYR A 541 -8.60 23.41 24.74
CA TYR A 541 -7.50 23.76 25.61
C TYR A 541 -6.19 23.48 24.89
N HIS A 542 -5.18 24.27 25.20
CA HIS A 542 -3.80 23.93 24.92
C HIS A 542 -3.37 22.80 25.85
N ALA A 543 -2.34 22.03 25.47
CA ALA A 543 -1.83 20.93 26.28
C ALA A 543 -1.22 21.37 27.63
N ASN A 544 -0.95 22.66 27.81
CA ASN A 544 -0.61 23.24 29.11
C ASN A 544 -1.83 23.38 30.06
N GLY A 545 -3.05 23.24 29.55
CA GLY A 545 -4.33 23.33 30.27
C GLY A 545 -5.02 24.70 30.18
N ARG A 546 -4.42 25.69 29.52
CA ARG A 546 -5.04 26.99 29.26
C ARG A 546 -6.05 26.90 28.11
N LEU A 547 -7.04 27.78 28.13
CA LEU A 547 -8.04 27.84 27.06
C LEU A 547 -7.37 28.23 25.74
N ASN A 548 -7.64 27.47 24.67
CA ASN A 548 -7.20 27.75 23.30
C ASN A 548 -8.28 28.49 22.53
N ARG A 549 -9.51 28.00 22.59
CA ARG A 549 -10.66 28.70 22.01
C ARG A 549 -11.95 28.25 22.67
N THR A 550 -12.94 29.13 22.64
CA THR A 550 -14.28 28.85 23.14
C THR A 550 -15.33 29.49 22.23
N GLY A 551 -16.46 28.82 22.09
CA GLY A 551 -17.58 29.30 21.30
C GLY A 551 -18.79 28.41 21.50
N ASN A 552 -19.88 28.71 20.81
CA ASN A 552 -21.13 27.97 20.95
C ASN A 552 -21.41 27.14 19.68
N PHE A 553 -21.91 25.93 19.88
CA PHE A 553 -22.54 25.14 18.83
C PHE A 553 -24.04 25.09 19.03
N VAL A 554 -24.79 25.13 17.93
CA VAL A 554 -26.23 24.88 17.90
C VAL A 554 -26.49 23.84 16.83
N ASN A 555 -26.99 22.66 17.22
CA ASN A 555 -27.28 21.55 16.32
C ASN A 555 -26.11 21.27 15.35
N GLY A 556 -24.91 21.06 15.90
CA GLY A 556 -23.71 20.74 15.12
C GLY A 556 -23.04 21.94 14.46
N THR A 557 -23.69 23.10 14.40
CA THR A 557 -23.19 24.29 13.70
C THR A 557 -22.55 25.28 14.67
N ALA A 558 -21.31 25.67 14.41
CA ALA A 558 -20.62 26.71 15.18
C ALA A 558 -21.32 28.06 14.94
N THR A 559 -21.76 28.76 15.99
CA THR A 559 -22.52 30.01 15.87
C THR A 559 -22.07 31.04 16.91
N GLY A 560 -22.35 32.31 16.63
CA GLY A 560 -22.05 33.42 17.55
C GLY A 560 -20.57 33.78 17.59
N GLU A 561 -20.15 34.48 18.65
CA GLU A 561 -18.76 34.90 18.85
C GLU A 561 -17.90 33.72 19.33
N TRP A 562 -16.85 33.44 18.57
CA TRP A 562 -15.77 32.53 18.92
C TRP A 562 -14.55 33.34 19.36
N THR A 563 -14.06 33.03 20.56
CA THR A 563 -12.87 33.68 21.13
C THR A 563 -11.70 32.72 21.07
N PHE A 564 -10.56 33.19 20.57
CA PHE A 564 -9.32 32.43 20.42
C PHE A 564 -8.25 33.05 21.31
N TYR A 565 -7.44 32.20 21.91
CA TYR A 565 -6.36 32.55 22.81
C TYR A 565 -5.07 31.89 22.36
N ASP A 566 -3.96 32.61 22.48
CA ASP A 566 -2.64 32.03 22.26
C ASP A 566 -2.27 31.04 23.39
N VAL A 567 -1.16 30.32 23.24
CA VAL A 567 -0.66 29.33 24.24
C VAL A 567 -0.36 29.97 25.61
N ARG A 568 -0.17 31.29 25.66
CA ARG A 568 0.06 32.08 26.88
C ARG A 568 -1.26 32.42 27.59
N GLY A 569 -2.39 32.27 26.91
CA GLY A 569 -3.73 32.61 27.39
C GLY A 569 -4.16 34.05 27.05
N ASN A 570 -3.40 34.76 26.21
CA ASN A 570 -3.75 36.09 25.75
C ASN A 570 -4.77 36.00 24.62
N LEU A 571 -5.65 36.99 24.51
CA LEU A 571 -6.60 37.10 23.40
C LEU A 571 -5.82 37.16 22.07
N PHE A 572 -6.14 36.24 21.16
CA PHE A 572 -5.56 36.13 19.83
C PHE A 572 -6.57 36.46 18.74
N GLY A 573 -7.84 36.11 18.94
CA GLY A 573 -8.83 36.28 17.89
C GLY A 573 -10.25 36.39 18.42
N LYS A 574 -11.10 37.12 17.69
CA LYS A 574 -12.55 37.12 17.87
C LYS A 574 -13.23 37.06 16.51
N ARG A 575 -13.98 35.98 16.28
CA ARG A 575 -14.71 35.72 15.03
C ARG A 575 -16.18 35.57 15.31
N THR A 576 -17.03 36.21 14.52
CA THR A 576 -18.49 36.02 14.61
C THR A 576 -18.99 35.12 13.49
N LEU A 577 -19.79 34.11 13.84
CA LEU A 577 -20.40 33.16 12.91
C LEU A 577 -21.93 33.32 12.90
N ASP A 578 -22.54 33.27 11.72
CA ASP A 578 -23.99 33.25 11.54
C ASP A 578 -24.62 31.89 11.91
N GLU A 579 -25.95 31.76 11.81
CA GLU A 579 -26.69 30.52 12.12
C GLU A 579 -26.33 29.33 11.22
N LYS A 580 -25.67 29.58 10.07
CA LYS A 580 -25.19 28.57 9.13
C LYS A 580 -23.69 28.28 9.31
N GLY A 581 -23.04 28.89 10.30
CA GLY A 581 -21.63 28.75 10.59
C GLY A 581 -20.71 29.54 9.66
N ASN A 582 -21.26 30.46 8.87
CA ASN A 582 -20.44 31.32 8.02
C ASN A 582 -19.93 32.54 8.79
N ILE A 583 -18.72 32.98 8.44
CA ILE A 583 -18.15 34.21 8.99
C ILE A 583 -19.00 35.42 8.59
N THR A 584 -19.34 36.25 9.57
CA THR A 584 -20.11 37.48 9.36
C THR A 584 -19.60 38.60 10.28
N GLY A 585 -19.70 39.85 9.84
CA GLY A 585 -19.27 40.98 10.63
C GLY A 585 -17.74 41.10 10.70
N GLU A 586 -17.20 41.43 11.87
CA GLU A 586 -15.77 41.63 12.07
C GLU A 586 -15.10 40.36 12.60
N ASP A 587 -13.98 39.99 11.97
CA ASP A 587 -13.01 39.01 12.45
C ASP A 587 -11.74 39.76 12.87
N ASN A 588 -11.48 39.78 14.17
CA ASN A 588 -10.44 40.58 14.78
C ASN A 588 -9.27 39.69 15.20
N THR A 589 -8.08 39.98 14.70
CA THR A 589 -6.83 39.30 15.08
C THR A 589 -6.01 40.20 15.99
N TYR A 590 -5.53 39.64 17.09
CA TYR A 590 -4.76 40.31 18.13
C TYR A 590 -3.36 39.71 18.23
N HIS A 591 -2.37 40.55 18.52
CA HIS A 591 -1.00 40.14 18.83
C HIS A 591 -0.55 40.83 20.13
N ASP A 592 -0.10 40.05 21.11
CA ASP A 592 0.21 40.52 22.47
C ASP A 592 -0.89 41.41 23.09
N GLY A 593 -2.16 40.98 22.92
CA GLY A 593 -3.33 41.67 23.46
C GLY A 593 -3.73 42.96 22.73
N LYS A 594 -3.03 43.34 21.66
CA LYS A 594 -3.31 44.51 20.84
C LYS A 594 -3.94 44.10 19.51
N LEU A 595 -4.94 44.84 19.04
CA LEU A 595 -5.57 44.59 17.75
C LEU A 595 -4.53 44.79 16.64
N HIS A 596 -4.34 43.78 15.79
CA HIS A 596 -3.34 43.77 14.71
C HIS A 596 -4.00 44.01 13.35
N TYR A 597 -5.08 43.28 13.05
CA TYR A 597 -5.94 43.58 11.92
C TYR A 597 -7.39 43.14 12.15
N THR A 598 -8.29 43.76 11.39
CA THR A 598 -9.71 43.43 11.34
C THR A 598 -10.11 43.11 9.91
N GLU A 599 -10.67 41.93 9.69
CA GLU A 599 -11.33 41.54 8.44
C GLU A 599 -12.85 41.72 8.59
N THR A 600 -13.51 42.33 7.61
CA THR A 600 -14.96 42.52 7.63
C THR A 600 -15.61 41.69 6.53
N TYR A 601 -16.56 40.85 6.93
CA TYR A 601 -17.32 39.96 6.08
C TYR A 601 -18.77 40.41 5.95
N LYS A 602 -19.29 40.38 4.71
CA LYS A 602 -20.71 40.60 4.39
C LYS A 602 -21.21 39.43 3.55
N ASN A 603 -22.20 38.68 4.06
CA ASN A 603 -22.69 37.45 3.42
C ASN A 603 -21.54 36.48 3.09
N SER A 604 -20.63 36.26 4.04
CA SER A 604 -19.43 35.42 3.90
C SER A 604 -18.39 35.91 2.89
N VAL A 605 -18.58 37.09 2.27
CA VAL A 605 -17.61 37.72 1.37
C VAL A 605 -16.75 38.68 2.15
N LEU A 606 -15.43 38.50 2.13
CA LEU A 606 -14.48 39.48 2.66
C LEU A 606 -14.57 40.76 1.84
N VAL A 607 -14.97 41.87 2.47
CA VAL A 607 -15.17 43.16 1.79
C VAL A 607 -14.20 44.25 2.26
N LYS A 608 -13.54 44.07 3.39
CA LYS A 608 -12.63 45.07 3.97
C LYS A 608 -11.61 44.42 4.90
N VAL A 609 -10.38 44.92 4.90
CA VAL A 609 -9.29 44.59 5.82
C VAL A 609 -8.68 45.88 6.35
N VAL A 610 -8.51 46.01 7.67
CA VAL A 610 -7.92 47.18 8.34
C VAL A 610 -6.73 46.72 9.18
N TYR A 611 -5.56 47.36 9.02
CA TYR A 611 -4.34 47.07 9.78
C TYR A 611 -4.05 48.14 10.81
N PHE A 612 -3.50 47.70 11.94
CA PHE A 612 -3.14 48.56 13.06
C PHE A 612 -1.67 48.35 13.46
N GLU A 613 -0.99 49.45 13.77
CA GLU A 613 0.27 49.44 14.54
C GLU A 613 0.01 48.98 15.98
N PRO A 614 1.05 48.55 16.73
CA PRO A 614 0.95 48.30 18.17
C PRO A 614 0.49 49.50 19.02
N SER A 615 0.46 50.70 18.46
CA SER A 615 -0.11 51.92 19.09
C SER A 615 -1.64 51.98 18.99
N GLY A 616 -2.25 51.14 18.14
CA GLY A 616 -3.66 51.20 17.75
C GLY A 616 -3.92 52.11 16.53
N LYS A 617 -2.89 52.75 15.96
CA LYS A 617 -3.01 53.59 14.77
C LYS A 617 -3.23 52.74 13.52
N VAL A 618 -4.19 53.12 12.67
CA VAL A 618 -4.44 52.48 11.38
C VAL A 618 -3.29 52.75 10.41
N ILE A 619 -2.72 51.69 9.83
CA ILE A 619 -1.64 51.76 8.82
C ILE A 619 -2.03 51.25 7.44
N GLY A 620 -3.18 50.58 7.33
CA GLY A 620 -3.70 50.11 6.05
C GLY A 620 -5.21 49.93 6.12
N THR A 621 -5.91 50.28 5.05
CA THR A 621 -7.32 49.97 4.86
C THR A 621 -7.54 49.60 3.41
N TYR A 622 -7.93 48.36 3.19
CA TYR A 622 -8.16 47.77 1.87
C TYR A 622 -9.59 47.26 1.84
N GLY A 623 -10.34 47.53 0.77
CA GLY A 623 -11.70 47.02 0.72
C GLY A 623 -12.52 47.59 -0.42
N LYS A 624 -13.49 46.80 -0.85
CA LYS A 624 -14.52 47.17 -1.83
C LYS A 624 -15.77 46.36 -1.55
N SER A 625 -16.94 46.95 -1.78
CA SER A 625 -18.24 46.33 -1.47
C SER A 625 -18.50 45.01 -2.22
N ASP A 626 -17.85 44.81 -3.36
CA ASP A 626 -17.91 43.59 -4.17
C ASP A 626 -16.86 42.54 -3.77
N GLY A 627 -16.05 42.81 -2.74
CA GLY A 627 -14.98 41.95 -2.26
C GLY A 627 -13.77 41.86 -3.20
N THR A 628 -13.62 42.77 -4.16
CA THR A 628 -12.51 42.75 -5.13
C THR A 628 -11.55 43.92 -4.90
N PHE A 629 -10.38 43.65 -4.32
CA PHE A 629 -9.41 44.67 -3.95
C PHE A 629 -7.99 44.09 -3.78
N PRO A 630 -6.93 44.86 -4.11
CA PRO A 630 -5.56 44.52 -3.72
C PRO A 630 -5.36 44.74 -2.22
N VAL A 631 -4.46 43.98 -1.61
CA VAL A 631 -4.22 44.00 -0.16
C VAL A 631 -2.73 43.83 0.14
N LYS A 632 -2.28 44.47 1.23
CA LYS A 632 -0.95 44.25 1.82
C LYS A 632 -1.08 43.93 3.30
N PHE A 633 -0.52 42.81 3.71
CA PHE A 633 -0.44 42.35 5.09
C PHE A 633 0.90 42.81 5.67
N HIS A 634 0.92 43.14 6.96
CA HIS A 634 2.13 43.58 7.66
C HIS A 634 2.35 42.70 8.90
N TYR A 635 3.60 42.49 9.28
CA TYR A 635 3.97 41.90 10.57
C TYR A 635 3.49 42.77 11.74
N PRO A 636 3.40 42.25 12.98
CA PRO A 636 3.06 43.05 14.15
C PRO A 636 3.98 44.25 14.39
N THR A 637 5.22 44.16 13.89
CA THR A 637 6.25 45.20 13.92
C THR A 637 6.18 46.18 12.74
N GLY A 638 5.28 45.96 11.77
CA GLY A 638 4.95 46.89 10.69
C GLY A 638 5.63 46.61 9.33
N GLN A 639 6.60 45.70 9.24
CA GLN A 639 7.21 45.30 7.96
C GLN A 639 6.19 44.57 7.07
N LEU A 640 6.36 44.61 5.75
CA LEU A 640 5.50 43.92 4.79
C LEU A 640 5.60 42.40 4.99
N PHE A 641 4.46 41.72 5.15
CA PHE A 641 4.37 40.27 5.31
C PHE A 641 3.88 39.58 4.04
N ALA A 642 2.86 40.14 3.38
CA ALA A 642 2.34 39.57 2.14
C ALA A 642 1.66 40.63 1.27
N GLU A 643 1.61 40.40 -0.04
CA GLU A 643 0.79 41.18 -0.95
C GLU A 643 0.10 40.30 -2.01
N GLY A 644 -1.07 40.75 -2.43
CA GLY A 644 -1.90 40.04 -3.41
C GLY A 644 -3.22 40.74 -3.63
N ALA A 645 -4.19 40.01 -4.19
CA ALA A 645 -5.53 40.53 -4.42
C ALA A 645 -6.60 39.53 -3.99
N TYR A 646 -7.73 40.10 -3.57
CA TYR A 646 -8.99 39.39 -3.41
C TYR A 646 -9.88 39.68 -4.62
N LYS A 647 -10.64 38.68 -5.06
CA LYS A 647 -11.73 38.78 -6.03
C LYS A 647 -12.96 38.12 -5.42
N LYS A 648 -14.02 38.89 -5.25
CA LYS A 648 -15.25 38.45 -4.56
C LYS A 648 -14.97 37.78 -3.20
N GLY A 649 -14.03 38.35 -2.44
CA GLY A 649 -13.66 37.91 -1.10
C GLY A 649 -12.77 36.66 -1.03
N ARG A 650 -12.27 36.16 -2.16
CA ARG A 650 -11.35 35.02 -2.23
C ARG A 650 -10.01 35.43 -2.84
N ARG A 651 -8.91 34.81 -2.42
CA ARG A 651 -7.57 35.09 -2.98
C ARG A 651 -7.58 34.83 -4.48
N ASP A 652 -7.02 35.75 -5.26
CA ASP A 652 -6.99 35.66 -6.72
C ASP A 652 -5.68 36.27 -7.27
N GLY A 653 -5.14 35.66 -8.31
CA GLY A 653 -3.90 36.07 -8.94
C GLY A 653 -2.64 35.68 -8.16
N HIS A 654 -1.53 36.35 -8.46
CA HIS A 654 -0.24 36.08 -7.83
C HIS A 654 -0.16 36.66 -6.43
N TRP A 655 0.25 35.85 -5.48
CA TRP A 655 0.52 36.22 -4.10
C TRP A 655 2.00 36.08 -3.79
N LYS A 656 2.55 37.07 -3.09
CA LYS A 656 3.94 37.06 -2.60
C LYS A 656 3.94 37.22 -1.09
N TYR A 657 4.77 36.43 -0.43
CA TYR A 657 5.02 36.48 1.01
C TYR A 657 6.47 36.89 1.23
N TYR A 658 6.74 37.60 2.32
CA TYR A 658 8.04 38.20 2.60
C TYR A 658 8.50 37.89 4.02
N TYR A 659 9.79 37.64 4.16
CA TYR A 659 10.46 37.67 5.45
C TYR A 659 10.49 39.10 6.04
N PRO A 660 10.69 39.28 7.36
CA PRO A 660 10.71 40.61 7.98
C PRO A 660 11.75 41.57 7.39
N GLU A 661 12.86 41.07 6.86
CA GLU A 661 13.88 41.86 6.16
C GLU A 661 13.54 42.21 4.70
N GLY A 662 12.43 41.68 4.16
CA GLY A 662 11.88 42.00 2.84
C GLY A 662 12.31 41.07 1.69
N THR A 663 13.07 40.02 1.95
CA THR A 663 13.32 38.93 0.99
C THR A 663 12.02 38.14 0.74
N VAL A 664 11.83 37.63 -0.47
CA VAL A 664 10.65 36.82 -0.80
C VAL A 664 10.74 35.48 -0.08
N GLU A 665 9.70 35.13 0.68
CA GLU A 665 9.52 33.86 1.37
C GLU A 665 8.84 32.84 0.46
N SER A 666 7.77 33.23 -0.22
CA SER A 666 7.08 32.34 -1.15
C SER A 666 6.26 33.09 -2.18
N GLU A 667 6.02 32.44 -3.31
CA GLU A 667 5.16 32.91 -4.39
C GLU A 667 4.25 31.78 -4.86
N LEU A 668 2.95 32.07 -4.99
CA LEU A 668 2.00 31.15 -5.62
C LEU A 668 0.83 31.90 -6.27
N THR A 669 0.10 31.19 -7.14
CA THR A 669 -1.07 31.74 -7.83
C THR A 669 -2.34 31.16 -7.24
N TYR A 670 -3.34 32.02 -6.98
CA TYR A 670 -4.67 31.59 -6.60
C TYR A 670 -5.68 31.87 -7.71
N LYS A 671 -6.69 31.00 -7.81
CA LYS A 671 -7.88 31.21 -8.62
C LYS A 671 -9.11 30.86 -7.78
N ASP A 672 -10.00 31.83 -7.60
CA ASP A 672 -11.22 31.68 -6.80
C ASP A 672 -10.97 31.13 -5.38
N GLY A 673 -9.84 31.51 -4.77
CA GLY A 673 -9.42 31.12 -3.43
C GLY A 673 -8.55 29.87 -3.38
N GLN A 674 -8.37 29.15 -4.49
CA GLN A 674 -7.65 27.89 -4.55
C GLN A 674 -6.28 28.04 -5.20
N ALA A 675 -5.25 27.41 -4.64
CA ALA A 675 -3.90 27.40 -5.19
C ALA A 675 -3.87 26.69 -6.56
N GLN A 676 -3.10 27.25 -7.50
CA GLN A 676 -2.99 26.79 -8.88
C GLN A 676 -1.54 26.89 -9.37
N GLY A 677 -1.11 25.88 -10.12
CA GLY A 677 0.18 25.86 -10.80
C GLY A 677 1.35 25.74 -9.84
N GLU A 678 2.49 26.32 -10.24
CA GLU A 678 3.74 26.27 -9.47
C GLU A 678 3.65 27.18 -8.23
N SER A 679 4.10 26.63 -7.11
CA SER A 679 4.36 27.33 -5.86
C SER A 679 5.84 27.18 -5.53
N ILE A 680 6.52 28.28 -5.24
CA ILE A 680 7.93 28.29 -4.86
C ILE A 680 8.05 28.90 -3.48
N GLU A 681 8.74 28.19 -2.60
CA GLU A 681 9.16 28.70 -1.28
C GLU A 681 10.68 28.87 -1.29
N TYR A 682 11.17 29.89 -0.60
CA TYR A 682 12.57 30.30 -0.60
C TYR A 682 13.11 30.36 0.82
N PHE A 683 14.38 30.00 1.01
CA PHE A 683 15.12 30.32 2.22
C PHE A 683 15.34 31.85 2.33
N HIS A 684 15.64 32.36 3.53
CA HIS A 684 16.06 33.77 3.74
C HIS A 684 17.27 34.17 2.86
N THR A 685 18.05 33.19 2.39
CA THR A 685 19.17 33.39 1.45
C THR A 685 18.70 33.81 0.04
N GLY A 686 17.45 33.53 -0.31
CA GLY A 686 16.85 33.66 -1.64
C GLY A 686 16.97 32.40 -2.50
N GLN A 687 17.58 31.32 -1.98
CA GLN A 687 17.60 30.03 -2.66
C GLN A 687 16.25 29.31 -2.50
N LYS A 688 15.88 28.49 -3.49
CA LYS A 688 14.65 27.69 -3.42
C LYS A 688 14.73 26.70 -2.25
N MET A 689 13.64 26.54 -1.53
CA MET A 689 13.43 25.57 -0.45
C MET A 689 12.47 24.48 -0.91
N TYR A 690 11.31 24.86 -1.45
CA TYR A 690 10.33 23.96 -2.03
C TYR A 690 9.87 24.42 -3.41
N VAL A 691 9.64 23.47 -4.30
CA VAL A 691 8.89 23.67 -5.54
C VAL A 691 7.77 22.64 -5.57
N SER A 692 6.52 23.11 -5.55
CA SER A 692 5.32 22.28 -5.57
C SER A 692 4.40 22.70 -6.69
N HIS A 693 3.55 21.78 -7.16
CA HIS A 693 2.53 22.07 -8.15
C HIS A 693 1.14 21.77 -7.56
N TYR A 694 0.20 22.68 -7.80
CA TYR A 694 -1.15 22.61 -7.27
C TYR A 694 -2.20 22.66 -8.39
N LYS A 695 -3.29 21.95 -8.16
CA LYS A 695 -4.52 22.03 -8.92
C LYS A 695 -5.67 22.06 -7.92
N ASP A 696 -6.39 23.17 -7.86
CA ASP A 696 -7.56 23.33 -6.98
C ASP A 696 -7.24 23.02 -5.49
N ASP A 697 -6.17 23.62 -4.95
CA ASP A 697 -5.60 23.39 -3.59
C ASP A 697 -4.92 22.04 -3.36
N GLU A 698 -5.06 21.09 -4.29
CA GLU A 698 -4.50 19.76 -4.16
C GLU A 698 -3.15 19.66 -4.88
N ARG A 699 -2.17 18.99 -4.25
CA ARG A 699 -0.85 18.77 -4.89
C ARG A 699 -1.00 17.84 -6.09
N GLU A 700 -0.52 18.28 -7.24
CA GLU A 700 -0.65 17.59 -8.52
C GLU A 700 0.61 17.85 -9.36
N GLY A 701 1.42 16.82 -9.62
CA GLY A 701 2.64 16.92 -10.40
C GLY A 701 3.92 16.79 -9.56
N THR A 702 5.01 17.38 -10.05
CA THR A 702 6.35 17.23 -9.45
C THR A 702 6.49 18.02 -8.15
N PHE A 703 7.14 17.40 -7.17
CA PHE A 703 7.57 18.02 -5.92
C PHE A 703 9.10 17.95 -5.81
N GLU A 704 9.72 19.05 -5.40
CA GLU A 704 11.15 19.15 -5.14
C GLU A 704 11.40 19.92 -3.83
N GLU A 705 12.29 19.40 -2.99
CA GLU A 705 12.81 20.04 -1.77
C GLU A 705 14.32 20.21 -1.91
N PHE A 706 14.85 21.32 -1.42
CA PHE A 706 16.26 21.69 -1.51
C PHE A 706 16.86 21.96 -0.13
N PHE A 707 18.16 21.73 0.00
CA PHE A 707 18.93 22.22 1.15
C PHE A 707 19.23 23.72 1.01
N VAL A 708 19.61 24.39 2.10
CA VAL A 708 19.87 25.86 2.12
C VAL A 708 21.01 26.31 1.20
N HIS A 709 21.90 25.39 0.84
CA HIS A 709 22.99 25.57 -0.13
C HIS A 709 22.59 25.20 -1.58
N GLY A 710 21.33 24.82 -1.80
CA GLY A 710 20.70 24.73 -3.12
C GLY A 710 20.77 23.36 -3.78
N GLN A 711 21.35 22.36 -3.12
CA GLN A 711 21.31 20.98 -3.60
C GLN A 711 19.92 20.36 -3.39
N LEU A 712 19.49 19.51 -4.31
CA LEU A 712 18.23 18.79 -4.19
C LEU A 712 18.30 17.81 -3.01
N LYS A 713 17.34 17.91 -2.10
CA LYS A 713 17.18 17.07 -0.91
C LYS A 713 16.18 15.95 -1.15
N GLN A 714 15.05 16.25 -1.79
CA GLN A 714 14.02 15.25 -2.08
C GLN A 714 13.27 15.59 -3.36
N ARG A 715 12.80 14.56 -4.07
CA ARG A 715 11.83 14.74 -5.16
C ARG A 715 10.85 13.58 -5.28
N GLY A 716 9.68 13.87 -5.84
CA GLY A 716 8.65 12.88 -6.12
C GLY A 716 7.52 13.41 -6.99
N TYR A 717 6.47 12.62 -7.13
CA TYR A 717 5.28 12.97 -7.90
C TYR A 717 4.02 12.80 -7.05
N TYR A 718 3.09 13.76 -7.18
CA TYR A 718 1.77 13.71 -6.57
C TYR A 718 0.69 13.54 -7.64
N VAL A 719 -0.30 12.70 -7.35
CA VAL A 719 -1.57 12.61 -8.07
C VAL A 719 -2.68 12.72 -7.04
N ALA A 720 -3.58 13.70 -7.20
CA ALA A 720 -4.66 13.94 -6.23
C ALA A 720 -4.15 13.94 -4.78
N GLY A 721 -3.10 14.72 -4.52
CA GLY A 721 -2.52 14.89 -3.19
C GLY A 721 -1.77 13.67 -2.63
N GLN A 722 -1.78 12.52 -3.32
CA GLN A 722 -1.14 11.29 -2.88
C GLN A 722 0.20 11.08 -3.57
N ARG A 723 1.18 10.55 -2.82
CA ARG A 723 2.50 10.18 -3.35
C ARG A 723 2.34 9.02 -4.33
N GLU A 724 2.96 9.14 -5.49
CA GLU A 724 2.97 8.10 -6.51
C GLU A 724 4.39 7.75 -6.95
N GLN A 725 4.62 6.45 -7.15
CA GLN A 725 5.83 5.86 -7.72
C GLN A 725 7.08 6.27 -6.96
N HIS A 726 8.17 6.60 -7.68
CA HIS A 726 9.46 6.84 -7.06
C HIS A 726 9.52 8.15 -6.29
N TRP A 727 10.04 8.04 -5.08
CA TRP A 727 10.39 9.15 -4.20
C TRP A 727 11.84 9.00 -3.79
N TYR A 728 12.66 9.95 -4.24
CA TYR A 728 14.10 9.94 -4.01
C TYR A 728 14.46 11.00 -3.00
N ALA A 729 15.30 10.63 -2.03
CA ALA A 729 15.99 11.59 -1.16
C ALA A 729 17.50 11.52 -1.37
N TYR A 730 18.19 12.61 -1.07
CA TYR A 730 19.62 12.77 -1.25
C TYR A 730 20.26 13.28 0.04
N HIS A 731 21.50 12.86 0.27
CA HIS A 731 22.36 13.43 1.31
C HIS A 731 22.73 14.88 0.95
N PRO A 732 23.14 15.73 1.92
CA PRO A 732 23.55 17.12 1.65
C PRO A 732 24.76 17.28 0.72
N ASP A 733 25.47 16.19 0.40
CA ASP A 733 26.55 16.16 -0.61
C ASP A 733 26.08 15.75 -2.02
N GLY A 734 24.79 15.46 -2.18
CA GLY A 734 24.11 15.14 -3.44
C GLY A 734 24.05 13.66 -3.79
N LYS A 735 24.60 12.76 -2.95
CA LYS A 735 24.47 11.31 -3.14
C LYS A 735 23.06 10.84 -2.79
N LEU A 736 22.60 9.77 -3.45
CA LEU A 736 21.30 9.16 -3.16
C LEU A 736 21.28 8.64 -1.71
N ALA A 737 20.24 9.00 -0.97
CA ALA A 737 20.00 8.57 0.41
C ALA A 737 18.87 7.53 0.48
N SER A 738 17.82 7.66 -0.34
CA SER A 738 16.75 6.66 -0.41
C SER A 738 16.02 6.63 -1.76
N ASP A 739 15.43 5.47 -2.05
CA ASP A 739 14.51 5.22 -3.19
C ASP A 739 13.29 4.45 -2.69
N TYR A 740 12.18 5.15 -2.52
CA TYR A 740 10.90 4.59 -2.07
C TYR A 740 9.91 4.55 -3.23
N TYR A 741 8.99 3.58 -3.21
CA TYR A 741 7.96 3.45 -4.25
C TYR A 741 6.57 3.45 -3.62
N TYR A 742 5.70 4.36 -4.08
CA TYR A 742 4.35 4.57 -3.58
C TYR A 742 3.29 4.20 -4.62
N ILE A 743 2.14 3.73 -4.15
CA ILE A 743 0.92 3.56 -4.95
C ILE A 743 -0.20 4.13 -4.12
N HIS A 744 -0.85 5.19 -4.60
CA HIS A 744 -1.94 5.86 -3.88
C HIS A 744 -1.57 6.27 -2.45
N GLY A 745 -0.32 6.71 -2.26
CA GLY A 745 0.22 7.09 -0.95
C GLY A 745 0.74 5.93 -0.09
N ASP A 746 0.55 4.67 -0.49
CA ASP A 746 1.04 3.50 0.24
C ASP A 746 2.38 3.00 -0.31
N LEU A 747 3.33 2.69 0.57
CA LEU A 747 4.59 2.04 0.21
C LEU A 747 4.34 0.66 -0.40
N SER A 748 4.97 0.38 -1.53
CA SER A 748 4.85 -0.88 -2.25
C SER A 748 6.20 -1.33 -2.83
N GLY A 749 6.49 -2.62 -2.73
CA GLY A 749 7.75 -3.23 -3.15
C GLY A 749 8.95 -2.82 -2.31
N ALA A 750 10.14 -3.02 -2.86
CA ALA A 750 11.39 -2.72 -2.16
C ALA A 750 11.61 -1.21 -1.99
N ALA A 751 11.81 -0.77 -0.76
CA ALA A 751 12.33 0.54 -0.39
C ALA A 751 13.82 0.39 -0.06
N THR A 752 14.68 1.22 -0.63
CA THR A 752 16.13 1.12 -0.43
C THR A 752 16.65 2.35 0.29
N GLU A 753 17.47 2.14 1.30
CA GLU A 753 18.24 3.18 1.97
C GLU A 753 19.73 3.03 1.67
N TYR A 754 20.41 4.16 1.51
CA TYR A 754 21.80 4.24 1.10
C TYR A 754 22.63 5.01 2.13
N THR A 755 23.79 4.44 2.44
CA THR A 755 24.84 5.04 3.26
C THR A 755 25.31 6.40 2.72
N GLY A 756 25.94 7.24 3.56
CA GLY A 756 26.59 8.48 3.10
C GLY A 756 27.74 8.26 2.10
N SER A 757 28.20 7.00 1.97
CA SER A 757 29.15 6.56 0.93
C SER A 757 28.50 6.15 -0.40
N GLY A 758 27.17 6.02 -0.46
CA GLY A 758 26.40 5.59 -1.64
C GLY A 758 26.20 4.07 -1.78
N LYS A 759 26.64 3.27 -0.79
CA LYS A 759 26.33 1.83 -0.70
C LYS A 759 24.94 1.59 -0.12
N VAL A 760 24.30 0.47 -0.45
CA VAL A 760 23.01 0.05 0.14
C VAL A 760 23.22 -0.28 1.63
N ALA A 761 22.43 0.36 2.50
CA ALA A 761 22.41 0.14 3.95
C ALA A 761 21.30 -0.85 4.34
N GLU A 762 20.09 -0.65 3.80
CA GLU A 762 18.91 -1.46 4.10
C GLU A 762 18.02 -1.56 2.86
N VAL A 763 17.41 -2.74 2.66
CA VAL A 763 16.29 -2.92 1.73
C VAL A 763 15.10 -3.47 2.51
N THR A 764 13.99 -2.72 2.53
CA THR A 764 12.76 -3.11 3.21
C THR A 764 11.64 -3.30 2.19
N THR A 765 11.01 -4.47 2.16
CA THR A 765 9.97 -4.79 1.17
C THR A 765 8.59 -4.57 1.75
N TYR A 766 7.79 -3.72 1.09
CA TYR A 766 6.43 -3.38 1.49
C TYR A 766 5.37 -3.98 0.56
N ASP A 767 4.19 -4.24 1.11
CA ASP A 767 2.97 -4.61 0.40
C ASP A 767 1.80 -3.81 0.98
N ALA A 768 1.42 -2.70 0.33
CA ALA A 768 0.45 -1.73 0.86
C ALA A 768 0.77 -1.27 2.30
N ASN A 769 1.95 -0.65 2.49
CA ASN A 769 2.57 -0.26 3.77
C ASN A 769 2.94 -1.42 4.71
N ARG A 770 2.60 -2.67 4.41
CA ARG A 770 2.98 -3.82 5.22
C ARG A 770 4.41 -4.24 4.92
N MET A 771 5.31 -4.10 5.89
CA MET A 771 6.65 -4.68 5.80
C MET A 771 6.56 -6.21 5.76
N THR A 772 7.08 -6.81 4.69
CA THR A 772 7.09 -8.25 4.44
C THR A 772 8.49 -8.86 4.55
N ASP A 773 9.53 -8.04 4.36
CA ASP A 773 10.93 -8.45 4.48
C ASP A 773 11.81 -7.24 4.79
N VAL A 774 12.94 -7.46 5.47
CA VAL A 774 13.97 -6.43 5.72
C VAL A 774 15.35 -7.07 5.65
N VAL A 775 16.26 -6.43 4.91
CA VAL A 775 17.63 -6.87 4.71
C VAL A 775 18.58 -5.72 5.01
N THR A 776 19.23 -5.77 6.17
CA THR A 776 20.34 -4.88 6.51
C THR A 776 21.65 -5.39 5.91
N MET A 777 22.50 -4.47 5.46
CA MET A 777 23.77 -4.77 4.79
C MET A 777 24.96 -4.38 5.68
N GLY A 778 25.96 -5.25 5.76
CA GLY A 778 27.22 -4.95 6.44
C GLY A 778 28.16 -4.08 5.59
N ALA A 779 29.24 -3.58 6.20
CA ALA A 779 30.26 -2.79 5.52
C ALA A 779 30.93 -3.52 4.33
N ASP A 780 30.93 -4.86 4.36
CA ASP A 780 31.40 -5.75 3.28
C ASP A 780 30.36 -5.99 2.18
N GLY A 781 29.15 -5.43 2.31
CA GLY A 781 28.04 -5.57 1.38
C GLY A 781 27.28 -6.89 1.51
N LYS A 782 27.47 -7.67 2.59
CA LYS A 782 26.70 -8.89 2.82
C LYS A 782 25.48 -8.63 3.70
N ALA A 783 24.40 -9.37 3.44
CA ALA A 783 23.20 -9.35 4.28
C ALA A 783 23.52 -9.84 5.70
N LEU A 784 23.14 -9.05 6.70
CA LEU A 784 23.31 -9.36 8.12
C LEU A 784 22.02 -9.90 8.76
N THR A 785 20.88 -9.77 8.08
CA THR A 785 19.56 -10.14 8.62
C THR A 785 19.22 -11.59 8.29
N ARG A 786 18.69 -12.32 9.28
CA ARG A 786 18.01 -13.61 9.11
C ARG A 786 16.55 -13.49 9.52
N ARG A 787 15.67 -14.09 8.73
CA ARG A 787 14.26 -14.28 9.10
C ARG A 787 14.17 -15.43 10.11
N VAL A 788 13.69 -15.14 11.31
CA VAL A 788 13.47 -16.11 12.38
C VAL A 788 11.96 -16.26 12.56
N GLU A 789 11.38 -17.28 11.94
CA GLU A 789 9.99 -17.64 12.16
C GLU A 789 9.87 -18.31 13.54
N LYS A 790 8.96 -17.82 14.40
CA LYS A 790 8.58 -18.52 15.63
C LYS A 790 7.09 -18.83 15.67
N ASP A 791 6.84 -20.12 15.91
CA ASP A 791 5.62 -20.77 16.39
C ASP A 791 4.27 -20.47 15.71
N LYS A 792 3.23 -21.12 16.25
CA LYS A 792 1.85 -21.20 15.70
C LYS A 792 1.11 -19.86 15.68
N THR A 793 1.72 -18.78 16.18
CA THR A 793 1.15 -17.43 16.24
C THR A 793 1.44 -16.57 15.00
N GLY A 794 2.26 -17.05 14.07
CA GLY A 794 2.56 -16.34 12.81
C GLY A 794 3.53 -15.16 12.92
N ARG A 795 4.04 -14.85 14.13
CA ARG A 795 4.98 -13.74 14.35
C ARG A 795 6.27 -13.94 13.55
N VAL A 796 6.57 -12.99 12.66
CA VAL A 796 7.83 -12.95 11.92
C VAL A 796 8.78 -12.04 12.68
N ASN A 797 9.88 -12.59 13.17
CA ASN A 797 10.97 -11.80 13.73
C ASN A 797 12.08 -11.72 12.69
N PHE A 798 12.55 -10.50 12.41
CA PHE A 798 13.78 -10.31 11.65
C PHE A 798 14.89 -10.03 12.65
N GLU A 799 15.94 -10.84 12.62
CA GLU A 799 17.07 -10.70 13.52
C GLU A 799 18.32 -10.43 12.70
N SER A 800 18.96 -9.29 12.95
CA SER A 800 20.31 -9.03 12.49
C SER A 800 21.30 -9.39 13.58
N THR A 801 22.43 -10.00 13.22
CA THR A 801 23.48 -10.41 14.17
C THR A 801 24.83 -9.81 13.83
N TYR A 802 25.59 -9.47 14.86
CA TYR A 802 27.02 -9.15 14.76
C TYR A 802 27.81 -10.33 14.16
N LYS A 803 29.04 -10.08 13.67
CA LYS A 803 29.95 -11.15 13.19
C LYS A 803 30.20 -12.25 14.22
N ASN A 804 30.16 -11.88 15.51
CA ASN A 804 30.33 -12.81 16.64
C ASN A 804 29.06 -13.62 16.98
N GLY A 805 27.96 -13.45 16.24
CA GLY A 805 26.71 -14.18 16.40
C GLY A 805 25.74 -13.63 17.45
N LYS A 806 26.09 -12.56 18.16
CA LYS A 806 25.16 -11.88 19.09
C LYS A 806 24.10 -11.06 18.34
N ARG A 807 22.94 -10.86 18.97
CA ARG A 807 21.84 -10.03 18.45
C ARG A 807 22.29 -8.59 18.28
N GLN A 808 22.05 -8.01 17.10
CA GLN A 808 22.31 -6.61 16.77
C GLN A 808 21.00 -5.82 16.70
N ILE A 809 20.03 -6.31 15.92
CA ILE A 809 18.69 -5.72 15.80
C ILE A 809 17.67 -6.85 15.78
N VAL A 810 16.55 -6.67 16.48
CA VAL A 810 15.37 -7.53 16.37
C VAL A 810 14.19 -6.66 15.98
N TYR A 811 13.60 -6.94 14.82
CA TYR A 811 12.29 -6.45 14.46
C TYR A 811 11.28 -7.55 14.78
N GLU A 812 10.54 -7.37 15.87
CA GLU A 812 9.41 -8.25 16.18
C GLU A 812 8.19 -7.73 15.44
N THR A 813 7.81 -8.37 14.34
CA THR A 813 6.55 -8.00 13.70
C THR A 813 5.42 -8.76 14.38
N ASN A 814 4.41 -8.03 14.86
CA ASN A 814 3.10 -8.61 15.10
C ASN A 814 2.35 -8.70 13.77
N CYS A 815 3.06 -9.33 12.82
CA CYS A 815 2.43 -10.14 11.81
C CYS A 815 1.66 -9.27 10.79
N GLY A 816 2.41 -8.34 10.17
CA GLY A 816 1.95 -7.57 9.03
C GLY A 816 0.77 -6.62 9.27
N GLU A 817 0.06 -6.72 10.40
CA GLU A 817 -0.84 -5.70 10.92
C GLU A 817 -0.04 -4.66 11.62
N TYR A 818 0.81 -4.05 10.79
CA TYR A 818 1.07 -2.64 10.89
C TYR A 818 1.97 -2.33 12.11
N THR A 819 2.14 -3.27 13.04
CA THR A 819 2.84 -3.12 14.30
C THR A 819 4.10 -3.94 14.35
N TYR A 820 5.22 -3.27 14.54
CA TYR A 820 6.48 -3.93 14.86
C TYR A 820 7.13 -3.27 16.06
N ILE A 821 7.75 -4.09 16.91
CA ILE A 821 8.62 -3.65 17.99
C ILE A 821 10.04 -3.79 17.48
N GLY A 822 10.72 -2.67 17.32
CA GLY A 822 12.14 -2.67 17.03
C GLY A 822 12.94 -2.61 18.32
N LYS A 823 13.92 -3.49 18.45
CA LYS A 823 14.92 -3.43 19.52
C LYS A 823 16.31 -3.55 18.96
N MET A 824 17.18 -2.66 19.40
CA MET A 824 18.59 -2.66 19.03
C MET A 824 19.45 -3.02 20.24
N PHE A 825 20.46 -3.86 20.04
CA PHE A 825 21.18 -4.55 21.13
C PHE A 825 22.72 -4.49 21.03
N PRO A 826 23.38 -3.34 21.23
CA PRO A 826 24.80 -3.34 21.53
C PRO A 826 25.08 -4.13 22.84
N ASP A 827 25.92 -5.17 22.76
CA ASP A 827 26.25 -6.09 23.86
C ASP A 827 25.04 -6.74 24.57
N GLU A 828 23.98 -7.08 23.83
CA GLU A 828 22.73 -7.66 24.39
C GLU A 828 21.95 -6.72 25.34
N LYS A 829 22.33 -5.44 25.44
CA LYS A 829 21.58 -4.41 26.17
C LYS A 829 20.72 -3.60 25.21
N THR A 830 19.49 -3.30 25.60
CA THR A 830 18.58 -2.49 24.78
C THR A 830 19.09 -1.06 24.62
N PHE A 831 19.25 -0.60 23.38
CA PHE A 831 19.67 0.76 23.01
C PHE A 831 18.52 1.60 22.45
N TYR A 832 17.67 0.98 21.62
CA TYR A 832 16.37 1.53 21.20
C TYR A 832 15.26 0.54 21.51
N ASP A 833 14.11 1.09 21.88
CA ASP A 833 12.86 0.37 22.08
C ASP A 833 11.73 1.25 21.51
N TRP A 834 11.14 0.80 20.41
CA TRP A 834 10.03 1.52 19.78
C TRP A 834 8.98 0.57 19.26
N SER A 835 7.76 1.07 19.20
CA SER A 835 6.63 0.38 18.58
C SER A 835 6.17 1.15 17.35
N SER A 836 5.59 0.44 16.41
CA SER A 836 4.97 0.95 15.19
C SER A 836 3.52 0.47 15.13
N LEU A 837 2.65 1.15 14.41
CA LEU A 837 1.34 0.73 13.92
C LEU A 837 1.17 1.40 12.55
N SER A 838 0.95 0.59 11.54
CA SER A 838 0.79 0.87 10.12
C SER A 838 2.03 1.34 9.40
N GLY A 839 3.20 0.81 9.79
CA GLY A 839 4.48 1.32 9.30
C GLY A 839 4.86 2.67 9.91
N LYS A 840 4.01 3.21 10.78
CA LYS A 840 4.18 4.49 11.45
C LYS A 840 4.46 4.25 12.93
N ARG A 841 5.36 5.00 13.58
CA ARG A 841 5.60 4.83 15.03
C ARG A 841 4.30 5.01 15.84
N GLU A 842 4.09 4.17 16.84
CA GLU A 842 2.90 4.19 17.70
C GLU A 842 3.33 3.87 19.13
N GLY A 843 2.73 4.51 20.12
CA GLY A 843 2.98 4.21 21.53
C GLY A 843 4.33 4.75 22.01
N LEU A 844 4.92 4.06 23.00
CA LEU A 844 6.07 4.54 23.74
C LEU A 844 7.37 4.36 22.95
N PHE A 845 8.17 5.42 22.89
CA PHE A 845 9.53 5.42 22.36
C PHE A 845 10.52 5.63 23.50
N ARG A 846 11.57 4.80 23.55
CA ARG A 846 12.70 4.97 24.46
C ARG A 846 14.04 4.78 23.77
N GLN A 847 14.99 5.59 24.21
CA GLN A 847 16.40 5.48 23.85
C GLN A 847 17.24 5.36 25.13
N TYR A 848 18.31 4.60 25.07
CA TYR A 848 19.24 4.37 26.18
C TYR A 848 20.68 4.62 25.73
N ALA A 849 21.52 5.11 26.62
CA ALA A 849 22.96 5.12 26.46
C ALA A 849 23.56 3.71 26.64
N MET A 850 24.80 3.51 26.20
CA MET A 850 25.53 2.23 26.31
C MET A 850 25.73 1.73 27.75
N ASN A 851 25.68 2.65 28.74
CA ASN A 851 25.71 2.29 30.16
C ASN A 851 24.34 1.81 30.70
N GLY A 852 23.28 1.89 29.89
CA GLY A 852 21.90 1.51 30.24
C GLY A 852 21.03 2.65 30.77
N GLN A 853 21.55 3.86 30.91
CA GLN A 853 20.78 5.04 31.32
C GLN A 853 19.81 5.43 30.19
N GLN A 854 18.53 5.65 30.51
CA GLN A 854 17.56 6.16 29.54
C GLN A 854 17.91 7.60 29.18
N THR A 855 18.10 7.88 27.88
CA THR A 855 18.48 9.20 27.35
C THR A 855 17.36 9.89 26.61
N ARG A 856 16.32 9.18 26.17
CA ARG A 856 15.15 9.81 25.54
C ARG A 856 13.89 9.04 25.82
N GLU A 857 12.81 9.75 26.07
CA GLU A 857 11.46 9.19 26.14
C GLU A 857 10.43 10.10 25.48
N GLY A 858 9.46 9.48 24.84
CA GLY A 858 8.44 10.15 24.06
C GLY A 858 7.34 9.20 23.63
N HIS A 859 6.24 9.73 23.14
CA HIS A 859 5.16 8.90 22.61
C HIS A 859 4.88 9.28 21.16
N TYR A 860 4.52 8.30 20.36
CA TYR A 860 4.01 8.48 19.00
C TYR A 860 2.55 8.06 18.92
N ARG A 861 1.82 8.68 17.99
CA ARG A 861 0.48 8.30 17.56
C ARG A 861 0.35 8.52 16.06
N ASP A 862 -0.03 7.48 15.33
CA ASP A 862 -0.15 7.46 13.88
C ASP A 862 1.12 8.01 13.20
N GLY A 863 2.29 7.60 13.69
CA GLY A 863 3.59 8.06 13.21
C GLY A 863 4.08 9.36 13.80
N LYS A 864 3.21 10.07 14.52
CA LYS A 864 3.47 11.43 14.93
C LYS A 864 3.78 11.57 16.41
N ALA A 865 4.86 12.25 16.75
CA ALA A 865 5.23 12.55 18.13
C ALA A 865 4.08 13.30 18.83
N GLU A 866 3.74 12.87 20.03
CA GLU A 866 2.67 13.47 20.83
C GLU A 866 3.05 13.50 22.31
N GLY A 867 2.65 14.56 23.00
CA GLY A 867 2.80 14.71 24.43
C GLY A 867 4.18 15.20 24.84
N MET A 868 4.51 14.99 26.11
CA MET A 868 5.78 15.44 26.69
C MET A 868 6.91 14.54 26.23
N TRP A 869 7.93 15.16 25.66
CA TRP A 869 9.18 14.53 25.32
C TRP A 869 10.28 15.03 26.23
N LYS A 870 11.16 14.12 26.62
CA LYS A 870 12.30 14.42 27.49
C LYS A 870 13.55 13.76 26.93
N SER A 871 14.65 14.49 27.05
CA SER A 871 15.99 14.04 26.78
C SER A 871 16.84 14.16 28.04
N PHE A 872 17.74 13.21 28.21
CA PHE A 872 18.70 13.14 29.29
C PHE A 872 20.07 12.81 28.71
N GLU A 873 21.10 13.37 29.33
CA GLU A 873 22.49 13.01 29.11
C GLU A 873 22.76 11.57 29.56
N ALA A 874 23.87 10.99 29.09
CA ALA A 874 24.25 9.62 29.45
C ALA A 874 24.58 9.43 30.94
N ASP A 875 24.77 10.51 31.72
CA ASP A 875 24.91 10.47 33.18
C ASP A 875 23.60 10.77 33.94
N GLY A 876 22.50 11.02 33.21
CA GLY A 876 21.17 11.28 33.73
C GLY A 876 20.82 12.76 33.92
N ALA A 877 21.73 13.71 33.64
CA ALA A 877 21.40 15.13 33.65
C ALA A 877 20.30 15.44 32.61
N ALA A 878 19.38 16.35 32.92
CA ALA A 878 18.31 16.72 31.99
C ALA A 878 18.89 17.56 30.85
N ASP A 879 18.64 17.17 29.60
CA ASP A 879 19.12 17.87 28.40
C ASP A 879 18.03 18.84 27.91
N TYR A 880 16.94 18.32 27.35
CA TYR A 880 15.79 19.13 26.97
C TYR A 880 14.46 18.47 27.31
N SER A 881 13.42 19.30 27.37
CA SER A 881 12.05 18.82 27.42
C SER A 881 11.09 19.79 26.75
N GLY A 882 10.02 19.24 26.20
CA GLY A 882 8.98 20.03 25.57
C GLY A 882 7.83 19.16 25.09
N LEU A 883 6.90 19.78 24.40
CA LEU A 883 5.66 19.16 24.00
C LEU A 883 5.59 19.04 22.49
N TYR A 884 5.26 17.85 22.01
CA TYR A 884 4.79 17.64 20.64
C TYR A 884 3.27 17.53 20.57
N LEU A 885 2.69 18.06 19.50
CA LEU A 885 1.31 17.89 19.10
C LEU A 885 1.28 17.48 17.63
N GLN A 886 1.05 16.19 17.35
CA GLN A 886 1.03 15.66 15.98
C GLN A 886 2.32 15.94 15.18
N ASP A 887 3.48 15.55 15.74
CA ASP A 887 4.84 15.84 15.26
C ASP A 887 5.30 17.28 15.43
N GLU A 888 4.40 18.21 15.75
CA GLU A 888 4.73 19.62 15.80
C GLU A 888 5.14 20.05 17.21
N HIS A 889 6.29 20.72 17.35
CA HIS A 889 6.69 21.38 18.59
C HIS A 889 5.63 22.42 18.96
N ASP A 890 5.21 22.42 20.22
CA ASP A 890 4.25 23.39 20.73
C ASP A 890 4.66 23.85 22.13
N SER A 891 4.17 25.02 22.52
CA SER A 891 4.41 25.63 23.83
C SER A 891 5.90 25.92 24.08
N THR A 892 6.30 26.04 25.35
CA THR A 892 7.68 26.35 25.71
C THR A 892 8.52 25.08 25.78
N TRP A 893 9.53 25.00 24.92
CA TRP A 893 10.59 24.03 24.98
C TRP A 893 11.73 24.58 25.84
N THR A 894 12.30 23.73 26.70
CA THR A 894 13.40 24.09 27.61
C THR A 894 14.60 23.23 27.28
N PHE A 895 15.74 23.89 27.08
CA PHE A 895 17.05 23.27 26.84
C PHE A 895 17.97 23.68 27.97
N ASN A 896 18.70 22.73 28.55
CA ASN A 896 19.53 22.94 29.73
C ASN A 896 21.02 22.82 29.41
N TYR A 897 21.83 23.46 30.24
CA TYR A 897 23.25 23.17 30.37
C TYR A 897 23.46 21.86 31.12
N PHE A 898 24.66 21.27 30.97
CA PHE A 898 25.08 20.08 31.71
C PHE A 898 25.02 20.25 33.24
N ASN A 899 25.20 21.48 33.74
CA ASN A 899 25.07 21.79 35.17
C ASN A 899 23.61 21.79 35.68
N GLY A 900 22.63 21.58 34.80
CA GLY A 900 21.20 21.52 35.09
C GLY A 900 20.47 22.86 35.03
N ASN A 901 21.17 23.99 34.87
CA ASN A 901 20.53 25.29 34.64
C ASN A 901 20.00 25.39 33.21
N VAL A 902 18.97 26.21 32.99
CA VAL A 902 18.41 26.44 31.66
C VAL A 902 19.42 27.17 30.77
N TYR A 903 19.65 26.66 29.57
CA TYR A 903 20.41 27.33 28.50
C TYR A 903 19.51 28.30 27.73
N TYR A 904 18.41 27.80 27.16
CA TYR A 904 17.38 28.66 26.60
C TYR A 904 16.00 28.03 26.69
N THR A 905 14.99 28.89 26.67
CA THR A 905 13.60 28.50 26.42
C THR A 905 13.15 29.03 25.08
N ARG A 906 12.34 28.28 24.34
CA ARG A 906 11.76 28.73 23.06
C ARG A 906 10.28 28.40 22.99
N GLU A 907 9.47 29.38 22.62
CA GLU A 907 8.04 29.19 22.39
C GLU A 907 7.78 28.75 20.94
N TYR A 908 7.00 27.68 20.78
CA TYR A 908 6.59 27.11 19.52
C TYR A 908 5.05 27.05 19.41
N ARG A 909 4.55 27.11 18.19
CA ARG A 909 3.16 26.86 17.82
C ARG A 909 3.13 26.16 16.48
N GLY A 910 2.85 24.85 16.48
CA GLY A 910 2.78 24.06 15.26
C GLY A 910 4.12 24.03 14.51
N ASP A 911 5.22 23.67 15.19
CA ASP A 911 6.62 23.72 14.71
C ASP A 911 7.19 25.11 14.40
N GLU A 912 6.34 26.11 14.27
CA GLU A 912 6.77 27.49 14.07
C GLU A 912 7.15 28.11 15.40
N ALA A 913 8.37 28.67 15.50
CA ALA A 913 8.71 29.51 16.63
C ALA A 913 7.79 30.74 16.65
N ASP A 914 7.01 30.88 17.70
CA ASP A 914 5.99 31.92 17.82
C ASP A 914 5.91 32.35 19.28
N GLY A 915 6.35 33.57 19.56
CA GLY A 915 6.56 34.08 20.91
C GLY A 915 8.04 34.26 21.26
N ILE A 916 8.39 34.11 22.52
CA ILE A 916 9.70 34.50 23.06
C ILE A 916 10.68 33.32 23.09
N LEU A 917 11.86 33.51 22.49
CA LEU A 917 13.07 32.76 22.79
C LEU A 917 13.88 33.54 23.82
N ARG A 918 14.14 32.94 24.98
CA ARG A 918 14.96 33.55 26.04
C ARG A 918 16.24 32.75 26.24
N VAL A 919 17.38 33.43 26.11
CA VAL A 919 18.71 32.85 26.34
C VAL A 919 19.18 33.20 27.75
N PHE A 920 19.79 32.24 28.42
CA PHE A 920 20.35 32.38 29.77
C PHE A 920 21.86 32.14 29.77
N ALA A 921 22.53 32.59 30.82
CA ALA A 921 23.89 32.27 31.18
C ALA A 921 23.99 30.93 31.92
N PRO A 922 25.19 30.32 32.02
CA PRO A 922 25.40 29.09 32.77
C PRO A 922 25.02 29.15 34.26
N ASP A 923 24.98 30.35 34.86
CA ASP A 923 24.52 30.57 36.24
C ASP A 923 23.00 30.81 36.36
N GLY A 924 22.26 30.74 35.26
CA GLY A 924 20.80 30.94 35.19
C GLY A 924 20.38 32.39 34.96
N THR A 925 21.31 33.33 34.79
CA THR A 925 20.98 34.74 34.52
C THR A 925 20.38 34.90 33.12
N PRO A 926 19.18 35.50 32.93
CA PRO A 926 18.65 35.76 31.59
C PRO A 926 19.49 36.84 30.88
N LEU A 927 19.77 36.65 29.60
CA LEU A 927 20.67 37.51 28.81
C LEU A 927 19.93 38.29 27.73
N VAL A 928 19.17 37.59 26.90
CA VAL A 928 18.52 38.14 25.70
C VAL A 928 17.17 37.48 25.49
N GLU A 929 16.20 38.27 25.03
CA GLU A 929 14.94 37.77 24.50
C GLU A 929 14.80 38.11 23.02
N LYS A 930 14.29 37.16 22.25
CA LYS A 930 13.99 37.30 20.82
C LYS A 930 12.52 36.97 20.61
N LEU A 931 11.79 37.85 19.96
CA LEU A 931 10.39 37.67 19.62
C LEU A 931 10.29 37.12 18.20
N TYR A 932 9.64 35.96 18.08
CA TYR A 932 9.33 35.30 16.83
C TYR A 932 7.83 35.39 16.53
N TYR A 933 7.49 35.45 15.24
CA TYR A 933 6.13 35.35 14.73
C TYR A 933 6.16 34.43 13.51
N ASN A 934 5.40 33.32 13.53
CA ASN A 934 5.39 32.30 12.48
C ASN A 934 6.78 31.82 12.02
N ASN A 935 7.69 31.57 12.96
CA ASN A 935 9.10 31.19 12.76
C ASN A 935 10.06 32.32 12.33
N LYS A 936 9.58 33.57 12.21
CA LYS A 936 10.41 34.72 11.81
C LYS A 936 10.80 35.60 12.99
N LEU A 937 12.08 35.93 13.11
CA LEU A 937 12.56 36.88 14.12
C LEU A 937 12.08 38.30 13.77
N VAL A 938 11.19 38.86 14.60
CA VAL A 938 10.60 40.19 14.34
C VAL A 938 11.17 41.28 15.26
N ALA A 939 11.62 40.92 16.46
CA ALA A 939 12.25 41.85 17.39
C ALA A 939 13.15 41.12 18.42
N PHE A 940 14.00 41.85 19.12
CA PHE A 940 14.78 41.35 20.25
C PHE A 940 14.97 42.45 21.30
N ARG A 941 15.35 42.06 22.52
CA ARG A 941 15.73 42.98 23.61
C ARG A 941 16.73 42.32 24.56
N LYS A 942 17.50 43.13 25.28
CA LYS A 942 18.39 42.63 26.32
C LYS A 942 17.62 42.50 27.64
N VAL A 943 17.95 41.47 28.42
CA VAL A 943 17.36 41.25 29.73
C VAL A 943 18.43 41.53 30.78
N ALA A 944 18.45 42.75 31.33
CA ALA A 944 19.38 43.09 32.41
C ALA A 944 18.88 42.52 33.75
N PRO A 945 19.76 41.89 34.57
CA PRO A 945 19.33 41.27 35.84
C PRO A 945 18.77 42.26 36.89
N HIS A 946 19.03 43.57 36.78
CA HIS A 946 18.66 44.58 37.80
C HIS A 946 18.15 45.92 37.26
N GLU A 947 17.76 46.02 35.99
CA GLU A 947 17.16 47.24 35.43
C GLU A 947 15.81 46.95 34.78
N LYS A 948 15.00 48.01 34.57
CA LYS A 948 13.76 47.92 33.79
C LYS A 948 14.10 47.30 32.44
N GLN A 949 13.36 46.25 32.03
CA GLN A 949 13.55 45.59 30.74
C GLN A 949 13.64 46.64 29.62
N GLU A 950 14.63 46.49 28.72
CA GLU A 950 14.73 47.31 27.53
C GLU A 950 13.48 47.15 26.65
N ASP A 951 13.14 48.19 25.90
CA ASP A 951 12.08 48.13 24.90
C ASP A 951 12.50 47.21 23.74
N TRP A 952 11.52 46.60 23.06
CA TRP A 952 11.77 45.75 21.90
C TRP A 952 12.41 46.55 20.76
N THR A 953 13.53 46.05 20.25
CA THR A 953 14.16 46.55 19.02
C THR A 953 13.68 45.71 17.84
N ALA A 954 13.02 46.34 16.87
CA ALA A 954 12.57 45.66 15.66
C ALA A 954 13.75 45.13 14.85
N PHE A 955 13.60 43.91 14.32
CA PHE A 955 14.61 43.26 13.50
C PHE A 955 14.61 43.83 12.07
N ASN A 956 15.81 44.08 11.53
CA ASN A 956 16.00 44.74 10.22
C ASN A 956 16.90 43.94 9.26
N GLY A 957 17.15 42.66 9.54
CA GLY A 957 17.95 41.76 8.71
C GLY A 957 19.38 41.54 9.20
N ASN A 958 20.16 42.58 9.46
CA ASN A 958 21.57 42.46 9.84
C ASN A 958 21.84 43.12 11.20
N GLN A 959 22.20 42.33 12.22
CA GLN A 959 22.32 42.85 13.58
C GLN A 959 23.32 42.05 14.42
N THR A 960 24.05 42.73 15.30
CA THR A 960 24.85 42.09 16.34
C THR A 960 24.14 42.25 17.67
N ILE A 961 23.86 41.14 18.34
CA ILE A 961 23.22 41.13 19.66
C ILE A 961 24.29 40.82 20.70
N MET A 962 24.48 41.76 21.65
CA MET A 962 25.42 41.60 22.76
C MET A 962 24.73 41.90 24.09
N ALA A 963 25.05 41.10 25.11
CA ALA A 963 24.63 41.33 26.49
C ALA A 963 25.83 41.26 27.45
N THR A 964 25.76 41.99 28.56
CA THR A 964 26.79 42.07 29.60
C THR A 964 26.22 41.71 30.96
N TYR A 965 27.02 41.07 31.81
CA TYR A 965 26.70 40.86 33.22
C TYR A 965 26.68 42.19 33.98
N ALA A 966 26.07 42.19 35.18
CA ALA A 966 26.08 43.35 36.09
C ALA A 966 27.50 43.82 36.48
N ASN A 967 28.50 42.93 36.40
CA ASN A 967 29.91 43.25 36.64
C ASN A 967 30.63 43.87 35.42
N GLY A 968 29.91 44.17 34.34
CA GLY A 968 30.43 44.81 33.13
C GLY A 968 31.11 43.88 32.14
N LYS A 969 31.28 42.59 32.44
CA LYS A 969 31.86 41.60 31.52
C LYS A 969 30.85 41.15 30.47
N THR A 970 31.31 40.84 29.27
CA THR A 970 30.48 40.25 28.20
C THR A 970 29.86 38.93 28.68
N ALA A 971 28.58 38.74 28.40
CA ALA A 971 27.83 37.53 28.72
C ALA A 971 27.40 36.77 27.46
N TYR A 972 27.06 37.50 26.40
CA TYR A 972 26.51 36.96 25.15
C TYR A 972 26.97 37.78 23.96
N GLU A 973 27.27 37.10 22.85
CA GLU A 973 27.51 37.71 21.54
C GLU A 973 26.95 36.80 20.44
N GLU A 974 26.20 37.37 19.50
CA GLU A 974 25.90 36.73 18.22
C GLU A 974 25.76 37.76 17.11
N LYS A 975 25.96 37.32 15.88
CA LYS A 975 25.76 38.11 14.68
C LYS A 975 24.70 37.46 13.80
N LEU A 976 23.74 38.26 13.37
CA LEU A 976 22.66 37.90 12.46
C LEU A 976 22.86 38.59 11.12
N VAL A 977 22.71 37.84 10.03
CA VAL A 977 22.72 38.32 8.64
C VAL A 977 21.50 37.75 7.94
N LYS A 978 20.63 38.62 7.39
CA LYS A 978 19.32 38.27 6.82
C LYS A 978 18.49 37.33 7.72
N GLY A 979 18.36 37.66 9.00
CA GLY A 979 17.57 36.83 9.93
C GLY A 979 18.27 35.60 10.49
N LEU A 980 19.38 35.18 9.89
CA LEU A 980 20.08 33.95 10.21
C LEU A 980 21.39 34.23 10.93
N ILE A 981 21.80 33.35 11.85
CA ILE A 981 23.08 33.49 12.54
C ILE A 981 24.20 33.26 11.54
N ASP A 982 25.18 34.17 11.49
CA ASP A 982 26.29 34.11 10.54
C ASP A 982 27.58 34.57 11.22
N GLY A 983 28.48 33.62 11.46
CA GLY A 983 29.66 33.78 12.30
C GLY A 983 29.53 33.04 13.64
N ALA A 984 30.31 33.47 14.64
CA ALA A 984 30.34 32.81 15.94
C ALA A 984 29.24 33.32 16.88
N ARG A 985 28.54 32.40 17.55
CA ARG A 985 27.76 32.68 18.75
C ARG A 985 28.60 32.33 19.98
N LYS A 986 28.70 33.25 20.93
CA LYS A 986 29.51 33.09 22.16
C LYS A 986 28.68 33.36 23.40
N ILE A 987 28.85 32.51 24.42
CA ILE A 987 28.33 32.73 25.78
C ILE A 987 29.48 32.61 26.76
N TYR A 988 29.51 33.49 27.75
CA TYR A 988 30.59 33.59 28.73
C TYR A 988 30.03 33.33 30.13
N TYR A 989 30.85 32.83 31.04
CA TYR A 989 30.56 32.80 32.48
C TYR A 989 30.64 34.21 33.09
N SER A 990 30.02 34.43 34.25
CA SER A 990 30.10 35.70 34.97
C SER A 990 31.52 36.07 35.42
N ASN A 991 32.45 35.09 35.47
CA ASN A 991 33.87 35.33 35.69
C ASN A 991 34.62 35.85 34.43
N GLY A 992 33.98 35.90 33.26
CA GLY A 992 34.52 36.35 31.98
C GLY A 992 35.18 35.27 31.12
N GLN A 993 35.27 34.02 31.59
CA GLN A 993 35.74 32.91 30.76
C GLN A 993 34.67 32.52 29.73
N LEU A 994 35.11 32.11 28.55
CA LEU A 994 34.23 31.61 27.49
C LEU A 994 33.60 30.29 27.95
N HIS A 995 32.28 30.15 27.82
CA HIS A 995 31.57 28.91 28.09
C HIS A 995 31.29 28.14 26.81
N LEU A 996 30.75 28.76 25.77
CA LEU A 996 30.50 28.08 24.49
C LEU A 996 30.78 28.99 23.30
N GLU A 997 31.26 28.39 22.22
CA GLU A 997 31.45 29.01 20.91
C GLU A 997 30.98 28.06 19.81
N TYR A 998 29.94 28.45 19.07
CA TYR A 998 29.47 27.75 17.88
C TYR A 998 29.64 28.62 16.66
N HIS A 999 30.02 28.02 15.54
CA HIS A 999 30.16 28.69 14.25
C HIS A 999 28.96 28.36 13.36
N PHE A 1000 28.38 29.40 12.76
CA PHE A 1000 27.25 29.31 11.85
C PHE A 1000 27.60 29.92 10.50
N ALA A 1001 27.04 29.36 9.44
CA ALA A 1001 27.02 29.97 8.11
C ALA A 1001 25.58 29.96 7.61
N LEU A 1002 24.98 31.14 7.46
CA LEU A 1002 23.58 31.28 7.02
C LEU A 1002 22.60 30.43 7.86
N GLY A 1003 22.76 30.44 9.18
CA GLY A 1003 21.85 29.78 10.12
C GLY A 1003 22.18 28.32 10.43
N ASP A 1004 22.89 27.63 9.54
CA ASP A 1004 23.32 26.24 9.76
C ASP A 1004 24.62 26.21 10.58
N TYR A 1005 24.76 25.21 11.45
CA TYR A 1005 26.04 24.94 12.09
C TYR A 1005 27.11 24.58 11.03
N GLN A 1006 28.21 25.33 11.03
CA GLN A 1006 29.28 25.17 10.06
C GLN A 1006 30.65 25.48 10.69
N GLY A 1007 31.48 24.45 10.84
CA GLY A 1007 32.80 24.53 11.44
C GLY A 1007 32.86 24.00 12.87
N PRO A 1008 33.99 24.24 13.57
CA PRO A 1008 34.19 23.70 14.91
C PRO A 1008 33.28 24.37 15.94
N TYR A 1009 32.92 23.65 16.98
CA TYR A 1009 32.35 24.24 18.19
C TYR A 1009 33.08 23.73 19.42
N THR A 1010 33.03 24.49 20.51
CA THR A 1010 33.63 24.09 21.78
C THR A 1010 32.82 24.65 22.94
N ILE A 1011 32.60 23.81 23.94
CA ILE A 1011 32.03 24.13 25.24
C ILE A 1011 33.11 23.93 26.31
N TYR A 1012 33.14 24.80 27.31
CA TYR A 1012 34.16 24.87 28.37
C TYR A 1012 33.52 24.87 29.76
N PHE A 1013 34.20 24.22 30.70
CA PHE A 1013 33.92 24.30 32.14
C PHE A 1013 34.26 25.69 32.71
N PRO A 1014 33.77 26.03 33.92
CA PRO A 1014 34.04 27.32 34.57
C PRO A 1014 35.52 27.57 34.96
N ASP A 1015 36.38 26.55 34.82
CA ASP A 1015 37.83 26.64 35.01
C ASP A 1015 38.61 26.82 33.68
N GLY A 1016 37.90 26.81 32.54
CA GLY A 1016 38.45 26.98 31.19
C GLY A 1016 38.88 25.68 30.50
N LYS A 1017 38.72 24.51 31.13
CA LYS A 1017 38.94 23.22 30.44
C LYS A 1017 37.81 22.92 29.46
N VAL A 1018 38.12 22.16 28.41
CA VAL A 1018 37.11 21.72 27.43
C VAL A 1018 36.14 20.74 28.09
N GLU A 1019 34.86 21.02 27.95
CA GLU A 1019 33.74 20.15 28.31
C GLU A 1019 33.31 19.32 27.11
N GLU A 1020 33.17 19.95 25.95
CA GLU A 1020 32.69 19.32 24.72
C GLU A 1020 33.28 20.01 23.49
N ARG A 1021 33.56 19.24 22.43
CA ARG A 1021 33.96 19.80 21.14
C ARG A 1021 33.58 18.87 20.00
N GLY A 1022 33.35 19.47 18.84
CA GLY A 1022 33.13 18.75 17.59
C GLY A 1022 33.21 19.70 16.42
N THR A 1023 32.85 19.20 15.23
CA THR A 1023 32.75 20.00 14.02
C THR A 1023 31.40 19.71 13.36
N TYR A 1024 30.75 20.75 12.89
CA TYR A 1024 29.55 20.64 12.07
C TYR A 1024 29.85 20.96 10.62
N LYS A 1025 29.12 20.32 9.72
CA LYS A 1025 29.14 20.58 8.29
C LYS A 1025 27.73 20.40 7.75
N PHE A 1026 27.15 21.47 7.19
CA PHE A 1026 25.75 21.48 6.72
C PHE A 1026 24.76 21.09 7.82
N ASP A 1027 24.93 21.67 9.01
CA ASP A 1027 24.09 21.40 10.20
C ASP A 1027 24.24 19.98 10.80
N GLU A 1028 25.08 19.14 10.22
CA GLU A 1028 25.33 17.77 10.65
C GLU A 1028 26.69 17.61 11.34
N LEU A 1029 26.79 16.84 12.43
CA LEU A 1029 28.08 16.53 13.07
C LEU A 1029 28.99 15.77 12.08
N ASP A 1030 30.22 16.24 11.89
CA ASP A 1030 31.16 15.65 10.92
C ASP A 1030 32.58 15.63 11.50
N GLY A 1031 33.16 14.45 11.62
CA GLY A 1031 34.46 14.20 12.22
C GLY A 1031 34.41 13.79 13.68
N LEU A 1032 35.49 14.08 14.41
CA LEU A 1032 35.65 13.65 15.81
C LEU A 1032 34.83 14.55 16.75
N TYR A 1033 33.94 13.92 17.50
CA TYR A 1033 33.22 14.45 18.64
C TYR A 1033 33.89 13.97 19.93
N GLU A 1034 34.11 14.89 20.87
CA GLU A 1034 34.65 14.56 22.20
C GLU A 1034 33.90 15.30 23.30
N LYS A 1035 33.60 14.58 24.38
CA LYS A 1035 33.05 15.12 25.64
C LYS A 1035 33.95 14.69 26.79
N PHE A 1036 34.09 15.52 27.82
CA PHE A 1036 35.02 15.33 28.94
C PHE A 1036 34.32 15.49 30.30
N TYR A 1037 34.81 14.81 31.32
CA TYR A 1037 34.43 15.08 32.72
C TYR A 1037 35.12 16.37 33.24
N PRO A 1038 34.61 17.00 34.32
CA PRO A 1038 35.24 18.21 34.91
C PRO A 1038 36.71 18.05 35.33
N ASN A 1039 37.15 16.81 35.59
CA ASN A 1039 38.54 16.49 35.91
C ASN A 1039 39.46 16.42 34.67
N GLY A 1040 38.91 16.56 33.46
CA GLY A 1040 39.63 16.50 32.18
C GLY A 1040 39.79 15.10 31.59
N THR A 1041 39.31 14.05 32.26
CA THR A 1041 39.27 12.70 31.69
C THR A 1041 38.22 12.66 30.56
N PRO A 1042 38.50 12.05 29.39
CA PRO A 1042 37.48 11.84 28.37
C PRO A 1042 36.26 11.15 28.96
N PHE A 1043 35.07 11.54 28.50
CA PHE A 1043 33.79 10.91 28.80
C PHE A 1043 33.33 10.09 27.59
N ILE A 1044 33.35 10.71 26.41
CA ILE A 1044 32.95 10.11 25.13
C ILE A 1044 33.90 10.58 24.03
N ARG A 1045 34.26 9.69 23.11
CA ARG A 1045 34.91 10.01 21.83
C ARG A 1045 34.21 9.27 20.72
N GLU A 1046 33.61 9.98 19.79
CA GLU A 1046 32.79 9.40 18.72
C GLU A 1046 33.20 10.01 17.39
N THR A 1047 33.15 9.22 16.33
CA THR A 1047 33.40 9.71 14.98
C THR A 1047 32.08 9.78 14.24
N TYR A 1048 31.73 10.95 13.72
CA TYR A 1048 30.55 11.18 12.92
C TYR A 1048 30.91 11.42 11.46
N GLN A 1049 30.03 11.03 10.56
CA GLN A 1049 30.06 11.40 9.16
C GLN A 1049 28.66 11.86 8.78
N MET A 1050 28.51 13.15 8.46
CA MET A 1050 27.22 13.75 8.10
C MET A 1050 26.08 13.40 9.09
N GLY A 1051 26.36 13.56 10.39
CA GLY A 1051 25.38 13.38 11.47
C GLY A 1051 25.23 11.94 11.93
N VAL A 1052 25.76 10.99 11.16
CA VAL A 1052 25.67 9.56 11.45
C VAL A 1052 26.95 9.08 12.13
N LEU A 1053 26.80 8.39 13.26
CA LEU A 1053 27.93 7.79 13.98
C LEU A 1053 28.61 6.74 13.08
N ASN A 1054 29.86 6.98 12.70
CA ASN A 1054 30.61 6.15 11.73
C ASN A 1054 32.10 6.11 12.09
N GLY A 1055 32.59 4.94 12.48
CA GLY A 1055 33.93 4.73 13.03
C GLY A 1055 33.91 4.41 14.52
N ASP A 1056 34.99 4.73 15.23
CA ASP A 1056 35.14 4.35 16.63
C ASP A 1056 34.32 5.26 17.55
N ALA A 1057 33.58 4.63 18.46
CA ALA A 1057 32.89 5.26 19.58
C ALA A 1057 33.44 4.68 20.89
N THR A 1058 34.22 5.47 21.63
CA THR A 1058 34.83 5.08 22.89
C THR A 1058 34.18 5.81 24.05
N TYR A 1059 33.64 5.04 24.99
CA TYR A 1059 33.00 5.55 26.22
C TYR A 1059 33.90 5.31 27.42
N TYR A 1060 34.00 6.30 28.28
CA TYR A 1060 34.91 6.32 29.42
C TYR A 1060 34.16 6.50 30.74
N SER A 1061 34.55 5.70 31.73
CA SER A 1061 34.12 5.84 33.12
C SER A 1061 34.89 6.96 33.84
N LYS A 1062 34.37 7.45 34.97
CA LYS A 1062 35.03 8.50 35.79
C LYS A 1062 36.42 8.09 36.30
N ASP A 1063 36.68 6.79 36.47
CA ASP A 1063 37.97 6.22 36.86
C ASP A 1063 38.90 5.91 35.66
N GLY A 1064 38.51 6.29 34.44
CA GLY A 1064 39.35 6.24 33.25
C GLY A 1064 39.34 4.89 32.50
N LYS A 1065 38.53 3.91 32.92
CA LYS A 1065 38.32 2.69 32.13
C LYS A 1065 37.47 3.03 30.91
N SER A 1066 37.80 2.45 29.76
CA SER A 1066 37.09 2.70 28.51
C SER A 1066 36.54 1.43 27.86
N LYS A 1067 35.55 1.61 27.00
CA LYS A 1067 35.06 0.59 26.08
C LYS A 1067 34.81 1.22 24.71
N THR A 1068 35.35 0.60 23.67
CA THR A 1068 35.22 1.05 22.28
C THR A 1068 34.25 0.15 21.53
N TYR A 1069 33.42 0.78 20.72
CA TYR A 1069 32.49 0.17 19.78
C TYR A 1069 32.82 0.68 18.39
N HIS A 1070 32.76 -0.18 17.38
CA HIS A 1070 32.92 0.24 16.00
C HIS A 1070 31.55 0.43 15.37
N PHE A 1071 31.25 1.62 14.89
CA PHE A 1071 30.01 1.94 14.21
C PHE A 1071 30.20 2.00 12.70
N TYR A 1072 29.22 1.51 11.98
CA TYR A 1072 29.07 1.69 10.54
C TYR A 1072 27.65 2.20 10.29
N GLU A 1073 27.53 3.46 9.87
CA GLU A 1073 26.25 4.11 9.53
C GLU A 1073 25.22 4.05 10.67
N GLY A 1074 25.63 4.43 11.87
CA GLY A 1074 24.79 4.50 13.06
C GLY A 1074 24.54 3.14 13.73
N LEU A 1075 24.96 2.04 13.08
CA LEU A 1075 24.85 0.69 13.61
C LEU A 1075 26.20 0.23 14.20
N PRO A 1076 26.26 -0.26 15.44
CA PRO A 1076 27.43 -0.92 15.97
C PRO A 1076 27.67 -2.17 15.13
N HIS A 1077 28.92 -2.41 14.73
CA HIS A 1077 29.35 -3.45 13.78
C HIS A 1077 30.26 -4.49 14.44
N ASP A 1078 31.16 -4.07 15.33
CA ASP A 1078 32.13 -4.93 16.04
C ASP A 1078 32.34 -4.48 17.50
#